data_AF-E2CA51-F1
#
_entry.id   AF-E2CA51-F1
#
_cell.length_a   1.000
_cell.length_b   1.000
_cell.length_c   1.000
_cell.angle_alpha   90.00
_cell.angle_beta   90.00
_cell.angle_gamma   90.00
#
_symmetry.space_group_name_H-M   'P 1'
#
loop_
_entity.id
_entity.type
_entity.pdbx_description
1 polymer ?
#
loop_
_entity_poly.entity_id
_entity_poly.type
_entity_poly.pdbx_seq_one_letter_code
_entity_poly.pdbx_strand_id
1 'polypeptide(L)'
;MNSEVSTDTSVQHTSKQVATSSNNHDGKSEEGPFYPPERSICVSPLPKSVSRDELVHFLHQFGAVKRERFRRRSFIIEYYNNKPVEVLMSKTYFLQNEKLCLKKKIDCDVPKNKKKTSPIPTEGKKVVENIDPINYNLICHVILKEVTFDRELAALLNEIQLSDAELMTRYKVICPHLTDIFKLTFPECTIFSFGSTVAGLSFKECDLDIYMYLGKIGLPSFFNQPNLSQQIITTVIFKRVRKIMYSMKFIFADIIAIPKAKTPIIKFRYLPTNVSCDISFKNGLGVYKSNFLRYCTLRDVRLKPLMLLIKYWAKHLGITGGGRISNYGLVCLVIFYFQQVDLLPPLLELQRNCMPLIINGWQVNFDENTPLPPSSNTRSIPQLFHDFVSFYAEFIFSSRVLCLLDGKIYAASDFVNFFKLPDYMHRYKSYVTMNNTKKLDIERAMCVQDPFELDQNTTAITPERVLIAFHRCCAFSLEICQSVSEDNYNDLLKTLFGRTPPNMVPPKKKKKIYKKIIPAGQYIKAGLPANFEQRTDIVDKEQNIKENWYYVVFNLIKDIYEMVFKLQVEVLFDHDTKRQKIATLSDVHTKNHKKITFYCTGNKCVWRNRKKNNRMLLDVQLSALEKEAIVSDKVLEQLVLEQQNDATNIQLNFFCTLEKMDPTAVSITMSSECAGNIFRCFECFADSIISKIIEKTLLHMLQFQKTYSQLLQNRQPSPS
;
A
#
# COMPACT_ATOMS: atom_id res chain seq x y z
N MET A 1 -41.73 -49.94 -22.20
CA MET A 1 -41.06 -50.30 -23.47
C MET A 1 -41.22 -49.12 -24.41
N ASN A 2 -40.08 -48.64 -24.94
CA ASN A 2 -39.85 -47.68 -26.04
C ASN A 2 -40.26 -46.21 -25.80
N SER A 3 -39.34 -45.22 -25.70
CA SER A 3 -38.34 -44.70 -26.68
C SER A 3 -39.03 -44.04 -27.89
N GLU A 4 -38.60 -42.95 -28.53
CA GLU A 4 -37.53 -41.96 -28.44
C GLU A 4 -37.78 -40.96 -29.62
N VAL A 5 -37.22 -39.75 -29.53
CA VAL A 5 -36.63 -38.94 -30.63
C VAL A 5 -37.51 -38.35 -31.76
N SER A 6 -37.35 -37.04 -32.01
CA SER A 6 -37.27 -36.51 -33.39
C SER A 6 -36.38 -35.25 -33.48
N THR A 7 -35.69 -35.16 -34.62
CA THR A 7 -34.57 -34.30 -35.01
C THR A 7 -34.95 -33.25 -36.05
N ASP A 8 -34.16 -32.16 -36.08
CA ASP A 8 -33.71 -31.31 -37.21
C ASP A 8 -34.66 -30.83 -38.33
N THR A 9 -34.48 -29.54 -38.71
CA THR A 9 -34.35 -29.14 -40.13
C THR A 9 -33.72 -27.74 -40.30
N SER A 10 -32.88 -27.64 -41.32
CA SER A 10 -32.13 -26.48 -41.81
C SER A 10 -32.82 -25.86 -43.03
N VAL A 11 -32.61 -24.55 -43.30
CA VAL A 11 -32.81 -23.95 -44.64
C VAL A 11 -31.80 -22.80 -44.88
N GLN A 12 -31.13 -22.86 -46.04
CA GLN A 12 -30.27 -21.84 -46.65
C GLN A 12 -31.11 -20.89 -47.54
N HIS A 13 -30.65 -19.65 -47.75
CA HIS A 13 -30.93 -18.94 -49.01
C HIS A 13 -29.76 -18.04 -49.45
N THR A 14 -29.42 -18.17 -50.73
CA THR A 14 -28.44 -17.43 -51.54
C THR A 14 -29.09 -16.26 -52.27
N SER A 15 -28.32 -15.24 -52.67
CA SER A 15 -28.75 -14.23 -53.65
C SER A 15 -27.55 -13.67 -54.44
N LYS A 16 -27.67 -13.72 -55.77
CA LYS A 16 -26.70 -13.35 -56.80
C LYS A 16 -26.74 -11.85 -57.13
N GLN A 17 -25.59 -11.33 -57.56
CA GLN A 17 -25.39 -10.05 -58.26
C GLN A 17 -26.02 -10.04 -59.68
N VAL A 18 -26.45 -8.87 -60.16
CA VAL A 18 -26.17 -8.33 -61.52
C VAL A 18 -26.12 -6.79 -61.45
N ALA A 19 -25.23 -6.21 -62.26
CA ALA A 19 -24.84 -4.80 -62.34
C ALA A 19 -25.37 -4.07 -63.59
N THR A 20 -25.12 -2.75 -63.63
CA THR A 20 -24.77 -1.82 -64.76
C THR A 20 -25.64 -0.54 -64.73
N SER A 21 -25.07 0.62 -64.39
CA SER A 21 -24.38 1.65 -65.24
C SER A 21 -25.33 2.84 -65.52
N SER A 22 -24.96 4.12 -65.53
CA SER A 22 -23.70 4.86 -65.30
C SER A 22 -23.98 6.36 -65.51
N ASN A 23 -23.07 7.20 -64.99
CA ASN A 23 -22.72 8.59 -65.35
C ASN A 23 -23.36 9.73 -64.54
N ASN A 24 -22.66 10.80 -64.17
CA ASN A 24 -21.23 11.12 -63.98
C ASN A 24 -21.20 12.54 -63.38
N HIS A 25 -20.37 12.79 -62.37
CA HIS A 25 -19.36 13.85 -62.41
C HIS A 25 -18.40 13.79 -61.21
N ASP A 26 -17.12 13.79 -61.58
CA ASP A 26 -15.85 13.62 -60.84
C ASP A 26 -15.57 14.70 -59.78
N GLY A 27 -14.67 14.53 -58.79
CA GLY A 27 -13.76 13.44 -58.47
C GLY A 27 -12.67 13.90 -57.48
N LYS A 28 -12.20 12.99 -56.61
CA LYS A 28 -10.78 12.64 -56.36
C LYS A 28 -10.59 11.79 -55.09
N SER A 29 -10.48 10.49 -55.34
CA SER A 29 -9.53 9.48 -54.80
C SER A 29 -9.33 9.29 -53.29
N GLU A 30 -9.58 8.03 -52.89
CA GLU A 30 -9.18 7.31 -51.69
C GLU A 30 -7.66 7.36 -51.40
N GLU A 31 -7.30 7.25 -50.11
CA GLU A 31 -6.25 6.38 -49.57
C GLU A 31 -6.12 6.61 -48.05
N GLY A 32 -6.27 5.54 -47.25
CA GLY A 32 -5.51 5.42 -46.00
C GLY A 32 -4.14 4.84 -46.33
N PRO A 33 -3.03 5.18 -45.63
CA PRO A 33 -2.77 4.53 -44.35
C PRO A 33 -1.99 5.39 -43.30
N PHE A 34 -1.84 4.84 -42.10
CA PHE A 34 -0.84 5.12 -41.04
C PHE A 34 0.20 6.29 -41.23
N TYR A 35 0.10 7.30 -40.32
CA TYR A 35 1.09 8.23 -39.68
C TYR A 35 2.36 8.75 -40.42
N PRO A 36 2.75 10.06 -40.28
CA PRO A 36 3.65 10.44 -39.18
C PRO A 36 3.58 11.89 -38.60
N PRO A 37 4.09 12.13 -37.37
CA PRO A 37 4.27 13.45 -36.71
C PRO A 37 5.44 14.33 -37.22
N GLU A 38 5.85 14.22 -38.48
CA GLU A 38 7.15 14.70 -38.97
C GLU A 38 7.18 16.16 -39.45
N ARG A 39 6.07 16.90 -39.36
CA ARG A 39 5.97 18.29 -39.86
C ARG A 39 5.94 19.34 -38.76
N SER A 40 6.14 18.95 -37.50
CA SER A 40 6.07 19.85 -36.35
C SER A 40 7.31 19.81 -35.45
N ILE A 41 7.76 20.98 -35.03
CA ILE A 41 8.86 21.20 -34.10
C ILE A 41 8.36 21.92 -32.84
N CYS A 42 8.97 21.59 -31.72
CA CYS A 42 8.77 22.26 -30.44
C CYS A 42 10.10 22.77 -29.89
N VAL A 43 10.13 24.04 -29.50
CA VAL A 43 11.22 24.66 -28.76
C VAL A 43 10.90 24.55 -27.27
N SER A 44 11.67 23.73 -26.53
CA SER A 44 11.48 23.58 -25.08
C SER A 44 12.75 23.15 -24.34
N PRO A 45 13.22 23.93 -23.33
CA PRO A 45 12.59 25.15 -22.81
C PRO A 45 12.64 26.33 -23.79
N LEU A 46 11.76 27.33 -23.60
CA LEU A 46 11.89 28.60 -24.31
C LEU A 46 13.21 29.28 -23.91
N PRO A 47 13.93 29.89 -24.87
CA PRO A 47 15.12 30.67 -24.58
C PRO A 47 14.78 31.81 -23.61
N LYS A 48 15.71 32.16 -22.73
CA LYS A 48 15.54 33.22 -21.73
C LYS A 48 16.05 34.58 -22.22
N SER A 49 17.09 34.60 -23.06
CA SER A 49 17.67 35.85 -23.58
C SER A 49 16.99 36.36 -24.85
N VAL A 50 16.30 35.50 -25.59
CA VAL A 50 15.71 35.80 -26.91
C VAL A 50 14.23 36.19 -26.77
N SER A 51 13.81 37.24 -27.46
CA SER A 51 12.40 37.64 -27.48
C SER A 51 11.53 36.62 -28.24
N ARG A 52 10.22 36.60 -27.95
CA ARG A 52 9.29 35.67 -28.61
C ARG A 52 9.17 35.96 -30.11
N ASP A 53 9.21 37.22 -30.50
CA ASP A 53 9.06 37.64 -31.90
C ASP A 53 10.31 37.31 -32.71
N GLU A 54 11.50 37.45 -32.13
CA GLU A 54 12.75 36.99 -32.76
C GLU A 54 12.78 35.47 -32.97
N LEU A 55 12.28 34.69 -31.99
CA LEU A 55 12.19 33.22 -32.11
C LEU A 55 11.21 32.80 -33.21
N VAL A 56 10.07 33.47 -33.32
CA VAL A 56 9.07 33.23 -34.38
C VAL A 56 9.68 33.60 -35.74
N HIS A 57 10.22 34.81 -35.86
CA HIS A 57 10.82 35.29 -37.11
C HIS A 57 11.93 34.35 -37.59
N PHE A 58 12.82 33.90 -36.71
CA PHE A 58 13.86 32.94 -37.03
C PHE A 58 13.30 31.62 -37.58
N LEU A 59 12.27 31.04 -36.95
CA LEU A 59 11.71 29.75 -37.39
C LEU A 59 10.92 29.86 -38.69
N HIS A 60 10.26 30.99 -38.95
CA HIS A 60 9.56 31.22 -40.22
C HIS A 60 10.48 31.25 -41.44
N GLN A 61 11.77 31.57 -41.27
CA GLN A 61 12.75 31.56 -42.36
C GLN A 61 12.96 30.17 -42.98
N PHE A 62 12.59 29.09 -42.28
CA PHE A 62 12.84 27.71 -42.74
C PHE A 62 11.72 27.15 -43.63
N GLY A 63 10.53 27.78 -43.67
CA GLY A 63 9.46 27.38 -44.58
C GLY A 63 8.07 27.87 -44.19
N ALA A 64 7.09 27.63 -45.08
CA ALA A 64 5.71 28.06 -44.88
C ALA A 64 5.04 27.36 -43.69
N VAL A 65 4.55 28.17 -42.75
CA VAL A 65 3.96 27.73 -41.47
C VAL A 65 2.46 27.50 -41.62
N LYS A 66 2.00 26.32 -41.23
CA LYS A 66 0.58 25.93 -41.20
C LYS A 66 -0.11 26.37 -39.91
N ARG A 67 0.57 26.23 -38.77
CA ARG A 67 0.08 26.70 -37.47
C ARG A 67 1.21 26.85 -36.49
N GLU A 68 1.04 27.78 -35.56
CA GLU A 68 1.97 28.00 -34.46
C GLU A 68 1.24 28.33 -33.16
N ARG A 69 1.87 28.05 -32.03
CA ARG A 69 1.29 28.34 -30.71
C ARG A 69 2.35 28.40 -29.61
N PHE A 70 2.29 29.45 -28.80
CA PHE A 70 2.99 29.49 -27.52
C PHE A 70 2.22 28.73 -26.42
N ARG A 71 2.97 27.96 -25.63
CA ARG A 71 2.52 27.39 -24.34
C ARG A 71 3.37 28.00 -23.22
N ARG A 72 2.96 27.79 -21.97
CA ARG A 72 3.58 28.37 -20.76
C ARG A 72 5.11 28.24 -20.68
N ARG A 73 5.74 27.22 -21.30
CA ARG A 73 7.20 27.01 -21.33
C ARG A 73 7.74 26.44 -22.65
N SER A 74 6.98 26.55 -23.74
CA SER A 74 7.39 26.01 -25.04
C SER A 74 6.73 26.73 -26.19
N PHE A 75 7.36 26.71 -27.36
CA PHE A 75 6.79 27.19 -28.61
C PHE A 75 6.68 26.03 -29.59
N ILE A 76 5.53 25.86 -30.22
CA ILE A 76 5.29 24.78 -31.19
C ILE A 76 4.96 25.42 -32.54
N ILE A 77 5.66 24.96 -33.58
CA ILE A 77 5.47 25.39 -34.96
C ILE A 77 5.28 24.16 -35.86
N GLU A 78 4.33 24.24 -36.78
CA GLU A 78 4.03 23.19 -37.74
C GLU A 78 4.01 23.76 -39.14
N TYR A 79 4.78 23.14 -40.03
CA TYR A 79 4.94 23.56 -41.43
C TYR A 79 4.03 22.76 -42.35
N TYR A 80 3.77 23.28 -43.55
CA TYR A 80 2.97 22.54 -44.55
C TYR A 80 3.69 21.28 -45.07
N ASN A 81 5.03 21.29 -45.11
CA ASN A 81 5.89 20.18 -45.53
C ASN A 81 6.92 19.81 -44.43
N ASN A 82 7.62 18.68 -44.58
CA ASN A 82 8.58 18.15 -43.59
C ASN A 82 10.02 18.67 -43.75
N LYS A 83 10.38 19.24 -44.92
CA LYS A 83 11.74 19.76 -45.21
C LYS A 83 12.27 20.73 -44.15
N PRO A 84 11.50 21.71 -43.63
CA PRO A 84 11.95 22.62 -42.58
C PRO A 84 12.31 21.88 -41.30
N VAL A 85 11.58 20.82 -40.97
CA VAL A 85 11.81 20.01 -39.76
C VAL A 85 13.09 19.20 -39.89
N GLU A 86 13.40 18.65 -41.05
CA GLU A 86 14.65 17.92 -41.29
C GLU A 86 15.86 18.84 -41.19
N VAL A 87 15.79 20.03 -41.79
CA VAL A 87 16.86 21.04 -41.73
C VAL A 87 17.06 21.56 -40.30
N LEU A 88 15.98 21.80 -39.57
CA LEU A 88 16.05 22.27 -38.19
C LEU A 88 16.54 21.19 -37.21
N MET A 89 16.39 19.91 -37.54
CA MET A 89 16.87 18.80 -36.69
C MET A 89 18.29 18.32 -37.07
N SER A 90 18.81 18.68 -38.25
CA SER A 90 20.12 18.19 -38.71
C SER A 90 21.32 18.88 -38.05
N LYS A 91 21.12 20.06 -37.47
CA LYS A 91 22.18 20.81 -36.78
C LYS A 91 21.67 21.52 -35.54
N THR A 92 22.60 21.86 -34.64
CA THR A 92 22.28 22.67 -33.47
C THR A 92 22.26 24.14 -33.87
N TYR A 93 21.24 24.87 -33.41
CA TYR A 93 21.10 26.30 -33.64
C TYR A 93 21.29 27.07 -32.34
N PHE A 94 21.92 28.24 -32.45
CA PHE A 94 22.13 29.17 -31.35
C PHE A 94 21.53 30.52 -31.75
N LEU A 95 20.82 31.16 -30.82
CA LEU A 95 20.38 32.54 -30.97
C LEU A 95 20.88 33.32 -29.75
N GLN A 96 21.59 34.43 -30.00
CA GLN A 96 22.20 35.27 -28.95
C GLN A 96 23.00 34.45 -27.91
N ASN A 97 23.86 33.53 -28.38
CA ASN A 97 24.65 32.60 -27.56
C ASN A 97 23.85 31.62 -26.67
N GLU A 98 22.53 31.53 -26.80
CA GLU A 98 21.70 30.51 -26.15
C GLU A 98 21.35 29.38 -27.14
N LYS A 99 21.54 28.12 -26.73
CA LYS A 99 21.26 26.94 -27.56
C LYS A 99 19.75 26.71 -27.68
N LEU A 100 19.21 26.72 -28.89
CA LEU A 100 17.81 26.38 -29.14
C LEU A 100 17.58 24.87 -28.95
N CYS A 101 16.67 24.52 -28.03
CA CYS A 101 16.31 23.14 -27.72
C CYS A 101 15.13 22.66 -28.59
N LEU A 102 15.41 22.25 -29.82
CA LEU A 102 14.43 21.77 -30.79
C LEU A 102 14.11 20.28 -30.58
N LYS A 103 12.82 19.92 -30.64
CA LYS A 103 12.31 18.54 -30.51
C LYS A 103 11.21 18.27 -31.52
N LYS A 104 11.19 17.08 -32.13
CA LYS A 104 10.04 16.61 -32.92
C LYS A 104 8.83 16.43 -32.00
N LYS A 105 7.62 16.72 -32.48
CA LYS A 105 6.38 16.74 -31.66
C LYS A 105 6.07 15.41 -30.94
N ILE A 106 6.59 14.27 -31.41
CA ILE A 106 6.47 12.96 -30.72
C ILE A 106 7.13 12.98 -29.34
N ASP A 107 8.23 13.71 -29.20
CA ASP A 107 9.01 13.77 -27.96
C ASP A 107 8.49 14.80 -26.94
N CYS A 108 7.50 15.59 -27.31
CA CYS A 108 7.00 16.68 -26.45
C CYS A 108 5.85 16.27 -25.51
N ASP A 109 5.27 15.08 -25.70
CA ASP A 109 4.24 14.53 -24.79
C ASP A 109 4.71 13.27 -24.03
N VAL A 110 6.03 13.07 -23.90
CA VAL A 110 6.61 12.15 -22.90
C VAL A 110 6.98 12.96 -21.65
N PRO A 111 6.22 12.90 -20.54
CA PRO A 111 6.71 13.44 -19.29
C PRO A 111 7.81 12.50 -18.78
N LYS A 112 9.08 12.89 -18.94
CA LYS A 112 10.17 12.32 -18.14
C LYS A 112 9.86 12.60 -16.67
N ASN A 113 9.37 11.56 -15.98
CA ASN A 113 9.24 11.40 -14.53
C ASN A 113 9.55 12.67 -13.71
N LYS A 114 8.51 13.49 -13.46
CA LYS A 114 8.51 14.50 -12.41
C LYS A 114 7.80 13.94 -11.17
N LYS A 115 8.59 13.80 -10.10
CA LYS A 115 8.12 13.66 -8.73
C LYS A 115 7.27 14.88 -8.37
N LYS A 116 6.19 14.60 -7.64
CA LYS A 116 5.29 15.50 -6.90
C LYS A 116 5.88 16.90 -6.65
N THR A 117 5.32 17.89 -7.33
CA THR A 117 5.21 19.26 -6.80
C THR A 117 4.03 19.28 -5.85
N SER A 118 4.29 19.64 -4.60
CA SER A 118 3.28 20.14 -3.65
C SER A 118 2.55 21.35 -4.26
N PRO A 119 1.27 21.59 -3.90
CA PRO A 119 0.58 22.81 -4.30
C PRO A 119 1.27 24.04 -3.67
N ILE A 120 1.32 25.13 -4.42
CA ILE A 120 1.61 26.47 -3.89
C ILE A 120 0.46 26.84 -2.94
N PRO A 121 0.74 27.39 -1.74
CA PRO A 121 -0.30 27.79 -0.81
C PRO A 121 -1.07 28.97 -1.40
N THR A 122 -2.35 28.75 -1.67
CA THR A 122 -3.34 29.84 -1.65
C THR A 122 -3.60 30.14 -0.19
N GLU A 123 -3.46 31.40 0.19
CA GLU A 123 -3.69 31.90 1.55
C GLU A 123 -5.01 31.37 2.12
N GLY A 124 -4.98 30.91 3.38
CA GLY A 124 -6.18 30.73 4.18
C GLY A 124 -6.92 29.39 4.08
N LYS A 125 -6.24 28.23 4.08
CA LYS A 125 -6.89 26.98 4.53
C LYS A 125 -6.05 26.27 5.59
N LYS A 126 -6.55 26.29 6.82
CA LYS A 126 -6.13 25.43 7.94
C LYS A 126 -5.97 23.99 7.42
N VAL A 127 -4.89 23.33 7.80
CA VAL A 127 -4.74 21.87 7.62
C VAL A 127 -5.83 21.21 8.46
N VAL A 128 -6.99 20.96 7.83
CA VAL A 128 -8.00 20.07 8.39
C VAL A 128 -7.41 18.68 8.21
N GLU A 129 -7.03 18.04 9.31
CA GLU A 129 -6.82 16.59 9.31
C GLU A 129 -8.02 15.95 8.60
N ASN A 130 -7.80 14.92 7.78
CA ASN A 130 -8.90 14.21 7.15
C ASN A 130 -9.64 13.43 8.25
N ILE A 131 -10.52 14.11 9.00
CA ILE A 131 -11.26 13.53 10.12
C ILE A 131 -12.25 12.55 9.51
N ASP A 132 -12.19 11.30 9.97
CA ASP A 132 -13.12 10.24 9.56
C ASP A 132 -14.56 10.70 9.85
N PRO A 133 -15.43 10.84 8.84
CA PRO A 133 -16.76 11.46 9.00
C PRO A 133 -17.65 10.70 9.98
N ILE A 134 -17.40 9.39 10.16
CA ILE A 134 -18.16 8.54 11.08
C ILE A 134 -17.50 8.44 12.47
N ASN A 135 -16.52 9.29 12.78
CA ASN A 135 -15.91 9.34 14.10
C ASN A 135 -16.96 9.61 15.17
N TYR A 136 -16.98 8.79 16.22
CA TYR A 136 -17.97 8.89 17.29
C TYR A 136 -18.07 10.29 17.90
N ASN A 137 -16.95 11.00 18.09
CA ASN A 137 -16.94 12.35 18.66
C ASN A 137 -17.67 13.38 17.79
N LEU A 138 -17.81 13.12 16.49
CA LEU A 138 -18.56 13.98 15.57
C LEU A 138 -20.06 13.67 15.59
N ILE A 139 -20.45 12.41 15.80
CA ILE A 139 -21.84 11.95 15.64
C ILE A 139 -22.56 11.68 16.98
N CYS A 140 -21.84 11.62 18.11
CA CYS A 140 -22.39 11.24 19.41
C CYS A 140 -23.55 12.13 19.85
N HIS A 141 -23.51 13.43 19.53
CA HIS A 141 -24.56 14.38 19.88
C HIS A 141 -25.93 14.08 19.22
N VAL A 142 -25.96 13.34 18.10
CA VAL A 142 -27.20 12.90 17.45
C VAL A 142 -27.74 11.66 18.17
N ILE A 143 -26.83 10.73 18.48
CA ILE A 143 -27.17 9.44 19.12
C ILE A 143 -27.70 9.67 20.54
N LEU A 144 -27.03 10.50 21.33
CA LEU A 144 -27.31 10.72 22.76
C LEU A 144 -28.57 11.55 23.06
N LYS A 145 -29.30 11.99 22.02
CA LYS A 145 -30.60 12.67 22.18
C LYS A 145 -31.76 11.68 22.28
N GLU A 146 -31.54 10.46 21.83
CA GLU A 146 -32.57 9.42 21.83
C GLU A 146 -32.71 8.77 23.20
N VAL A 147 -33.89 8.20 23.46
CA VAL A 147 -34.29 7.74 24.81
C VAL A 147 -34.28 6.21 24.94
N THR A 148 -34.29 5.48 23.81
CA THR A 148 -34.31 4.01 23.80
C THR A 148 -33.21 3.47 22.90
N PHE A 149 -32.71 2.28 23.23
CA PHE A 149 -31.66 1.61 22.45
C PHE A 149 -31.98 1.54 20.95
N ASP A 150 -33.22 1.18 20.58
CA ASP A 150 -33.60 1.04 19.16
C ASP A 150 -33.51 2.37 18.41
N ARG A 151 -33.88 3.48 19.06
CA ARG A 151 -33.78 4.82 18.47
C ARG A 151 -32.34 5.29 18.40
N GLU A 152 -31.54 5.06 19.45
CA GLU A 152 -30.11 5.35 19.44
C GLU A 152 -29.38 4.58 18.32
N LEU A 153 -29.70 3.28 18.17
CA LEU A 153 -29.14 2.44 17.12
C LEU A 153 -29.56 2.94 15.75
N ALA A 154 -30.83 3.27 15.53
CA ALA A 154 -31.29 3.83 14.27
C ALA A 154 -30.57 5.15 13.93
N ALA A 155 -30.41 6.04 14.91
CA ALA A 155 -29.65 7.29 14.76
C ALA A 155 -28.19 7.02 14.39
N LEU A 156 -27.51 6.11 15.10
CA LEU A 156 -26.15 5.69 14.77
C LEU A 156 -26.05 5.15 13.34
N LEU A 157 -26.94 4.23 12.95
CA LEU A 157 -26.93 3.62 11.63
C LEU A 157 -27.16 4.63 10.52
N ASN A 158 -28.08 5.59 10.71
CA ASN A 158 -28.31 6.69 9.76
C ASN A 158 -27.07 7.59 9.58
N GLU A 159 -26.29 7.78 10.64
CA GLU A 159 -25.08 8.58 10.57
C GLU A 159 -23.91 7.84 9.88
N ILE A 160 -23.81 6.53 10.05
CA ILE A 160 -22.64 5.78 9.56
C ILE A 160 -22.86 5.05 8.24
N GLN A 161 -24.09 4.63 7.92
CA GLN A 161 -24.40 3.82 6.76
C GLN A 161 -24.47 4.66 5.48
N LEU A 162 -24.05 4.07 4.36
CA LEU A 162 -24.37 4.61 3.05
C LEU A 162 -25.89 4.61 2.83
N SER A 163 -26.47 5.77 2.49
CA SER A 163 -27.91 5.88 2.21
C SER A 163 -28.26 5.24 0.86
N ASP A 164 -29.52 4.81 0.70
CA ASP A 164 -29.99 4.26 -0.58
C ASP A 164 -29.88 5.29 -1.71
N ALA A 165 -30.15 6.56 -1.42
CA ALA A 165 -29.99 7.65 -2.39
C ALA A 165 -28.54 7.79 -2.87
N GLU A 166 -27.56 7.77 -1.96
CA GLU A 166 -26.13 7.81 -2.32
C GLU A 166 -25.70 6.53 -3.05
N LEU A 167 -26.17 5.37 -2.62
CA LEU A 167 -25.88 4.09 -3.29
C LEU A 167 -26.35 4.13 -4.75
N MET A 168 -27.58 4.59 -4.99
CA MET A 168 -28.17 4.67 -6.34
C MET A 168 -27.47 5.72 -7.20
N THR A 169 -27.24 6.93 -6.68
CA THR A 169 -26.75 8.07 -7.47
C THR A 169 -25.24 8.10 -7.63
N ARG A 170 -24.47 7.68 -6.61
CA ARG A 170 -23.00 7.78 -6.60
C ARG A 170 -22.30 6.47 -6.96
N TYR A 171 -22.81 5.34 -6.50
CA TYR A 171 -22.12 4.05 -6.60
C TYR A 171 -22.63 3.18 -7.76
N LYS A 172 -23.95 2.98 -7.89
CA LYS A 172 -24.50 2.09 -8.93
C LYS A 172 -24.25 2.56 -10.36
N VAL A 173 -24.05 3.85 -10.58
CA VAL A 173 -23.73 4.43 -11.90
C VAL A 173 -22.31 4.07 -12.39
N ILE A 174 -21.42 3.64 -11.50
CA ILE A 174 -20.00 3.45 -11.82
C ILE A 174 -19.79 2.23 -12.71
N CYS A 175 -20.31 1.06 -12.33
CA CYS A 175 -20.06 -0.18 -13.08
C CYS A 175 -20.56 -0.13 -14.54
N PRO A 176 -21.78 0.38 -14.86
CA PRO A 176 -22.22 0.56 -16.24
C PRO A 176 -21.29 1.48 -17.04
N HIS A 177 -20.94 2.65 -16.50
CA HIS A 177 -20.07 3.58 -17.22
C HIS A 177 -18.65 3.03 -17.43
N LEU A 178 -18.08 2.35 -16.44
CA LEU A 178 -16.80 1.66 -16.62
C LEU A 178 -16.91 0.56 -17.68
N THR A 179 -18.04 -0.13 -17.75
CA THR A 179 -18.27 -1.17 -18.76
C THR A 179 -18.21 -0.57 -20.16
N ASP A 180 -18.87 0.57 -20.39
CA ASP A 180 -18.86 1.25 -21.69
C ASP A 180 -17.45 1.71 -22.08
N ILE A 181 -16.69 2.24 -21.12
CA ILE A 181 -15.30 2.67 -21.33
C ILE A 181 -14.41 1.50 -21.74
N PHE A 182 -14.48 0.39 -21.00
CA PHE A 182 -13.53 -0.70 -21.18
C PHE A 182 -13.92 -1.64 -22.32
N LYS A 183 -15.20 -1.72 -22.70
CA LYS A 183 -15.67 -2.51 -23.86
C LYS A 183 -15.00 -2.11 -25.17
N LEU A 184 -14.57 -0.86 -25.31
CA LEU A 184 -13.83 -0.38 -26.49
C LEU A 184 -12.48 -1.10 -26.69
N THR A 185 -11.88 -1.61 -25.61
CA THR A 185 -10.60 -2.35 -25.67
C THR A 185 -10.79 -3.84 -25.37
N PHE A 186 -11.78 -4.19 -24.56
CA PHE A 186 -12.10 -5.54 -24.13
C PHE A 186 -13.59 -5.82 -24.43
N PRO A 187 -13.95 -6.19 -25.67
CA PRO A 187 -15.36 -6.24 -26.11
C PRO A 187 -16.26 -7.14 -25.28
N GLU A 188 -15.71 -8.23 -24.76
CA GLU A 188 -16.41 -9.21 -23.92
C GLU A 188 -16.33 -8.91 -22.42
N CYS A 189 -15.83 -7.73 -22.03
CA CYS A 189 -15.66 -7.43 -20.62
C CYS A 189 -16.99 -7.18 -19.91
N THR A 190 -17.06 -7.66 -18.67
CA THR A 190 -18.19 -7.44 -17.76
C THR A 190 -17.66 -6.99 -16.42
N ILE A 191 -18.29 -5.95 -15.86
CA ILE A 191 -17.86 -5.33 -14.62
C ILE A 191 -18.92 -5.54 -13.54
N PHE A 192 -18.49 -6.06 -12.41
CA PHE A 192 -19.33 -6.38 -11.27
C PHE A 192 -18.83 -5.64 -10.04
N SER A 193 -19.73 -5.03 -9.28
CA SER A 193 -19.41 -4.61 -7.92
C SER A 193 -19.42 -5.81 -6.99
N PHE A 194 -18.62 -5.76 -5.92
CA PHE A 194 -18.65 -6.71 -4.83
C PHE A 194 -18.28 -6.00 -3.52
N GLY A 195 -17.98 -6.75 -2.46
CA GLY A 195 -17.55 -6.23 -1.17
C GLY A 195 -18.70 -5.72 -0.31
N SER A 196 -18.40 -4.77 0.57
CA SER A 196 -19.38 -4.28 1.56
C SER A 196 -20.59 -3.61 0.92
N THR A 197 -20.43 -3.05 -0.28
CA THR A 197 -21.52 -2.35 -0.98
C THR A 197 -22.60 -3.32 -1.44
N VAL A 198 -22.22 -4.49 -1.95
CA VAL A 198 -23.18 -5.54 -2.34
C VAL A 198 -23.74 -6.27 -1.11
N ALA A 199 -22.91 -6.48 -0.08
CA ALA A 199 -23.35 -7.12 1.17
C ALA A 199 -24.36 -6.27 1.97
N GLY A 200 -24.51 -4.98 1.67
CA GLY A 200 -25.33 -4.04 2.44
C GLY A 200 -24.68 -3.61 3.77
N LEU A 201 -23.36 -3.72 3.88
CA LEU A 201 -22.58 -3.43 5.09
C LEU A 201 -21.66 -2.22 4.92
N SER A 202 -21.89 -1.36 3.93
CA SER A 202 -21.05 -0.21 3.63
C SER A 202 -21.30 0.97 4.58
N PHE A 203 -20.20 1.57 5.06
CA PHE A 203 -20.24 2.87 5.71
C PHE A 203 -20.15 3.99 4.67
N LYS A 204 -20.50 5.22 5.07
CA LYS A 204 -20.29 6.42 4.26
C LYS A 204 -18.83 6.52 3.81
N GLU A 205 -18.65 7.00 2.59
CA GLU A 205 -17.34 7.17 1.94
C GLU A 205 -16.49 5.89 1.81
N CYS A 206 -17.11 4.70 1.84
CA CYS A 206 -16.37 3.46 1.60
C CYS A 206 -15.85 3.36 0.16
N ASP A 207 -14.76 2.62 -0.01
CA ASP A 207 -14.28 2.23 -1.34
C ASP A 207 -15.31 1.33 -2.03
N LEU A 208 -15.41 1.43 -3.37
CA LEU A 208 -16.15 0.51 -4.21
C LEU A 208 -15.23 -0.59 -4.75
N ASP A 209 -15.47 -1.83 -4.32
CA ASP A 209 -14.75 -3.00 -4.82
C ASP A 209 -15.37 -3.47 -6.15
N ILE A 210 -14.52 -3.61 -7.17
CA ILE A 210 -14.92 -3.89 -8.56
C ILE A 210 -14.15 -5.10 -9.08
N TYR A 211 -14.87 -6.05 -9.64
CA TYR A 211 -14.31 -7.16 -10.42
C TYR A 211 -14.59 -6.92 -11.90
N MET A 212 -13.54 -6.98 -12.72
CA MET A 212 -13.67 -6.91 -14.17
C MET A 212 -13.30 -8.26 -14.78
N TYR A 213 -14.31 -8.96 -15.29
CA TYR A 213 -14.13 -10.05 -16.22
C TYR A 213 -13.73 -9.47 -17.57
N LEU A 214 -12.64 -9.97 -18.17
CA LEU A 214 -12.08 -9.41 -19.41
C LEU A 214 -12.59 -10.08 -20.68
N GLY A 215 -13.13 -11.31 -20.57
CA GLY A 215 -13.39 -12.16 -21.73
C GLY A 215 -12.13 -12.71 -22.40
N LYS A 216 -12.31 -13.32 -23.56
CA LYS A 216 -11.26 -13.93 -24.40
C LYS A 216 -10.81 -12.97 -25.51
N ILE A 217 -11.70 -12.13 -26.01
CA ILE A 217 -11.43 -11.19 -27.11
C ILE A 217 -10.75 -9.91 -26.59
N GLY A 218 -9.74 -9.43 -27.33
CA GLY A 218 -8.99 -8.21 -27.00
C GLY A 218 -7.73 -8.45 -26.18
N LEU A 219 -7.50 -9.67 -25.66
CA LEU A 219 -6.23 -10.10 -25.08
C LEU A 219 -5.28 -10.65 -26.18
N PRO A 220 -3.94 -10.53 -26.02
CA PRO A 220 -3.00 -11.14 -26.96
C PRO A 220 -3.21 -12.66 -27.08
N SER A 221 -3.02 -13.23 -28.27
CA SER A 221 -3.27 -14.66 -28.55
C SER A 221 -2.49 -15.63 -27.65
N PHE A 222 -1.37 -15.20 -27.08
CA PHE A 222 -0.59 -16.01 -26.12
C PHE A 222 -1.27 -16.21 -24.75
N PHE A 223 -2.33 -15.44 -24.43
CA PHE A 223 -3.11 -15.64 -23.20
C PHE A 223 -3.91 -16.95 -23.19
N ASN A 224 -4.10 -17.57 -24.36
CA ASN A 224 -4.73 -18.89 -24.47
C ASN A 224 -3.75 -20.04 -24.20
N GLN A 225 -2.46 -19.76 -23.95
CA GLN A 225 -1.49 -20.81 -23.63
C GLN A 225 -1.56 -21.20 -22.14
N PRO A 226 -1.65 -22.50 -21.82
CA PRO A 226 -1.84 -22.98 -20.45
C PRO A 226 -0.65 -22.72 -19.50
N ASN A 227 0.52 -22.34 -20.02
CA ASN A 227 1.77 -22.25 -19.25
C ASN A 227 2.19 -20.81 -18.88
N LEU A 228 1.36 -19.80 -19.11
CA LEU A 228 1.73 -18.42 -18.80
C LEU A 228 1.58 -18.11 -17.31
N SER A 229 2.60 -17.49 -16.70
CA SER A 229 2.51 -17.14 -15.28
C SER A 229 1.42 -16.07 -15.03
N GLN A 230 0.63 -16.28 -13.99
CA GLN A 230 -0.43 -15.34 -13.57
C GLN A 230 0.10 -13.91 -13.36
N GLN A 231 1.37 -13.77 -13.00
CA GLN A 231 2.02 -12.47 -12.80
C GLN A 231 2.26 -11.72 -14.12
N ILE A 232 2.62 -12.42 -15.19
CA ILE A 232 2.79 -11.83 -16.53
C ILE A 232 1.44 -11.38 -17.06
N ILE A 233 0.42 -12.24 -16.97
CA ILE A 233 -0.98 -11.97 -17.32
C ILE A 233 -1.46 -10.69 -16.61
N THR A 234 -1.30 -10.63 -15.28
CA THR A 234 -1.67 -9.48 -14.45
C THR A 234 -0.96 -8.20 -14.89
N THR A 235 0.35 -8.27 -15.18
CA THR A 235 1.15 -7.10 -15.56
C THR A 235 0.69 -6.50 -16.90
N VAL A 236 0.38 -7.35 -17.88
CA VAL A 236 -0.10 -6.93 -19.20
C VAL A 236 -1.50 -6.29 -19.10
N ILE A 237 -2.42 -6.93 -18.36
CA ILE A 237 -3.77 -6.40 -18.10
C ILE A 237 -3.66 -5.03 -17.44
N PHE A 238 -2.86 -4.93 -16.38
CA PHE A 238 -2.69 -3.67 -15.64
C PHE A 238 -2.13 -2.57 -16.53
N LYS A 239 -1.15 -2.88 -17.39
CA LYS A 239 -0.58 -1.91 -18.32
C LYS A 239 -1.64 -1.36 -19.29
N ARG A 240 -2.50 -2.22 -19.83
CA ARG A 240 -3.56 -1.82 -20.77
C ARG A 240 -4.66 -1.02 -20.09
N VAL A 241 -5.19 -1.51 -18.96
CA VAL A 241 -6.22 -0.79 -18.19
C VAL A 241 -5.72 0.57 -17.75
N ARG A 242 -4.49 0.67 -17.22
CA ARG A 242 -3.90 1.95 -16.83
C ARG A 242 -3.73 2.91 -18.01
N LYS A 243 -3.38 2.41 -19.20
CA LYS A 243 -3.25 3.26 -20.40
C LYS A 243 -4.58 3.98 -20.69
N ILE A 244 -5.69 3.24 -20.65
CA ILE A 244 -7.05 3.79 -20.83
C ILE A 244 -7.36 4.81 -19.72
N MET A 245 -7.16 4.42 -18.46
CA MET A 245 -7.46 5.29 -17.32
C MET A 245 -6.66 6.60 -17.36
N TYR A 246 -5.36 6.56 -17.70
CA TYR A 246 -4.53 7.77 -17.81
C TYR A 246 -4.89 8.65 -19.01
N SER A 247 -5.50 8.09 -20.07
CA SER A 247 -6.02 8.90 -21.19
C SER A 247 -7.29 9.67 -20.83
N MET A 248 -8.05 9.23 -19.83
CA MET A 248 -9.35 9.80 -19.46
C MET A 248 -9.28 10.54 -18.11
N LYS A 249 -8.53 11.65 -18.08
CA LYS A 249 -8.25 12.44 -16.86
C LYS A 249 -9.48 13.08 -16.19
N PHE A 250 -10.59 13.23 -16.91
CA PHE A 250 -11.85 13.73 -16.35
C PHE A 250 -12.69 12.63 -15.68
N ILE A 251 -12.28 11.37 -15.83
CA ILE A 251 -13.00 10.20 -15.28
C ILE A 251 -12.18 9.58 -14.14
N PHE A 252 -10.86 9.48 -14.30
CA PHE A 252 -9.99 8.78 -13.35
C PHE A 252 -8.94 9.71 -12.73
N ALA A 253 -8.82 9.66 -11.40
CA ALA A 253 -7.74 10.26 -10.62
C ALA A 253 -7.11 9.24 -9.66
N ASP A 254 -6.02 9.61 -9.00
CA ASP A 254 -5.37 8.83 -7.93
C ASP A 254 -5.09 7.34 -8.29
N ILE A 255 -4.72 7.08 -9.55
CA ILE A 255 -4.52 5.73 -10.07
C ILE A 255 -3.24 5.11 -9.49
N ILE A 256 -3.40 4.07 -8.66
CA ILE A 256 -2.33 3.33 -7.98
C ILE A 256 -2.49 1.83 -8.25
N ALA A 257 -1.51 1.23 -8.93
CA ALA A 257 -1.48 -0.21 -9.18
C ALA A 257 -0.74 -0.97 -8.07
N ILE A 258 -1.34 -2.06 -7.59
CA ILE A 258 -0.79 -2.94 -6.54
C ILE A 258 -0.71 -4.39 -7.08
N PRO A 259 0.20 -4.67 -8.03
CA PRO A 259 0.23 -5.96 -8.73
C PRO A 259 0.79 -7.13 -7.90
N LYS A 260 1.51 -6.84 -6.80
CA LYS A 260 2.21 -7.85 -5.98
C LYS A 260 1.39 -8.33 -4.75
N ALA A 261 0.17 -7.83 -4.57
CA ALA A 261 -0.70 -8.28 -3.48
C ALA A 261 -1.29 -9.68 -3.75
N LYS A 262 -1.79 -10.36 -2.71
CA LYS A 262 -2.49 -11.68 -2.84
C LYS A 262 -3.62 -11.61 -3.87
N THR A 263 -4.35 -10.49 -3.89
CA THR A 263 -5.31 -10.12 -4.93
C THR A 263 -4.81 -8.84 -5.58
N PRO A 264 -4.23 -8.92 -6.80
CA PRO A 264 -3.77 -7.74 -7.52
C PRO A 264 -4.94 -6.80 -7.82
N ILE A 265 -4.77 -5.52 -7.47
CA ILE A 265 -5.78 -4.47 -7.69
C ILE A 265 -5.18 -3.19 -8.29
N ILE A 266 -6.02 -2.39 -8.92
CA ILE A 266 -5.74 -0.98 -9.24
C ILE A 266 -6.70 -0.12 -8.41
N LYS A 267 -6.16 0.69 -7.52
CA LYS A 267 -6.92 1.72 -6.80
C LYS A 267 -7.03 2.97 -7.67
N PHE A 268 -8.17 3.63 -7.67
CA PHE A 268 -8.37 4.91 -8.36
C PHE A 268 -9.55 5.68 -7.74
N ARG A 269 -9.65 6.97 -8.05
CA ARG A 269 -10.85 7.76 -7.78
C ARG A 269 -11.63 7.96 -9.06
N TYR A 270 -12.90 7.59 -9.05
CA TYR A 270 -13.87 7.88 -10.09
C TYR A 270 -14.41 9.29 -9.88
N LEU A 271 -13.99 10.22 -10.74
CA LEU A 271 -14.22 11.66 -10.59
C LEU A 271 -15.70 12.08 -10.68
N PRO A 272 -16.55 11.54 -11.58
CA PRO A 272 -17.92 12.03 -11.72
C PRO A 272 -18.77 11.97 -10.45
N THR A 273 -18.53 10.98 -9.57
CA THR A 273 -19.25 10.85 -8.29
C THR A 273 -18.31 10.89 -7.06
N ASN A 274 -17.04 11.18 -7.29
CA ASN A 274 -15.97 11.27 -6.27
C ASN A 274 -15.86 10.02 -5.38
N VAL A 275 -16.01 8.82 -5.96
CA VAL A 275 -15.93 7.54 -5.24
C VAL A 275 -14.55 6.90 -5.45
N SER A 276 -13.90 6.49 -4.36
CA SER A 276 -12.69 5.67 -4.42
C SER A 276 -13.06 4.24 -4.82
N CYS A 277 -12.29 3.63 -5.72
CA CYS A 277 -12.58 2.33 -6.31
C CYS A 277 -11.34 1.44 -6.32
N ASP A 278 -11.54 0.15 -6.08
CA ASP A 278 -10.53 -0.91 -6.18
C ASP A 278 -10.95 -1.90 -7.28
N ILE A 279 -10.27 -1.90 -8.44
CA ILE A 279 -10.57 -2.84 -9.54
C ILE A 279 -9.61 -4.04 -9.55
N SER A 280 -10.18 -5.25 -9.53
CA SER A 280 -9.51 -6.55 -9.56
C SER A 280 -9.83 -7.32 -10.84
N PHE A 281 -8.90 -8.18 -11.26
CA PHE A 281 -9.01 -9.02 -12.47
C PHE A 281 -8.78 -10.51 -12.17
N LYS A 282 -8.55 -10.88 -10.91
CA LYS A 282 -8.02 -12.21 -10.56
C LYS A 282 -9.09 -13.29 -10.64
N ASN A 283 -10.15 -13.19 -9.86
CA ASN A 283 -11.28 -14.13 -9.89
C ASN A 283 -12.56 -13.45 -9.42
N GLY A 284 -13.70 -13.92 -9.95
CA GLY A 284 -15.04 -13.42 -9.60
C GLY A 284 -15.55 -13.91 -8.24
N LEU A 285 -14.73 -14.62 -7.44
CA LEU A 285 -15.15 -15.20 -6.16
C LEU A 285 -15.62 -14.15 -5.16
N GLY A 286 -15.08 -12.93 -5.22
CA GLY A 286 -15.54 -11.80 -4.42
C GLY A 286 -17.03 -11.49 -4.63
N VAL A 287 -17.54 -11.68 -5.85
CA VAL A 287 -18.97 -11.46 -6.18
C VAL A 287 -19.84 -12.47 -5.44
N TYR A 288 -19.53 -13.76 -5.53
CA TYR A 288 -20.27 -14.84 -4.84
C TYR A 288 -20.21 -14.72 -3.32
N LYS A 289 -19.04 -14.41 -2.78
CA LYS A 289 -18.87 -14.10 -1.34
C LYS A 289 -19.80 -12.98 -0.91
N SER A 290 -19.84 -11.89 -1.68
CA SER A 290 -20.67 -10.74 -1.35
C SER A 290 -22.16 -11.02 -1.47
N ASN A 291 -22.56 -11.86 -2.42
CA ASN A 291 -23.95 -12.34 -2.53
C ASN A 291 -24.34 -13.20 -1.32
N PHE A 292 -23.46 -14.09 -0.86
CA PHE A 292 -23.68 -14.83 0.39
C PHE A 292 -23.80 -13.92 1.61
N LEU A 293 -22.91 -12.94 1.75
CA LEU A 293 -23.02 -11.95 2.83
C LEU A 293 -24.34 -11.17 2.75
N ARG A 294 -24.80 -10.82 1.54
CA ARG A 294 -26.10 -10.17 1.32
C ARG A 294 -27.26 -11.08 1.72
N TYR A 295 -27.21 -12.36 1.38
CA TYR A 295 -28.19 -13.33 1.85
C TYR A 295 -28.22 -13.37 3.38
N CYS A 296 -27.06 -13.45 4.04
CA CYS A 296 -26.97 -13.44 5.50
C CYS A 296 -27.57 -12.18 6.12
N THR A 297 -27.36 -11.00 5.54
CA THR A 297 -27.88 -9.74 6.09
C THR A 297 -29.39 -9.60 5.95
N LEU A 298 -30.00 -10.26 4.95
CA LEU A 298 -31.42 -10.20 4.66
C LEU A 298 -32.23 -11.34 5.30
N ARG A 299 -31.56 -12.34 5.89
CA ARG A 299 -32.23 -13.54 6.41
C ARG A 299 -33.12 -13.25 7.62
N ASP A 300 -32.72 -12.33 8.49
CA ASP A 300 -33.48 -11.88 9.65
C ASP A 300 -33.26 -10.37 9.86
N VAL A 301 -34.35 -9.67 10.22
CA VAL A 301 -34.39 -8.20 10.30
C VAL A 301 -33.37 -7.62 11.29
N ARG A 302 -32.96 -8.41 12.30
CA ARG A 302 -32.00 -8.03 13.34
C ARG A 302 -30.56 -8.09 12.86
N LEU A 303 -30.24 -8.91 11.85
CA LEU A 303 -28.86 -9.25 11.49
C LEU A 303 -28.13 -8.08 10.85
N LYS A 304 -28.72 -7.40 9.87
CA LYS A 304 -28.06 -6.24 9.24
C LYS A 304 -27.73 -5.14 10.26
N PRO A 305 -28.66 -4.66 11.11
CA PRO A 305 -28.36 -3.70 12.17
C PRO A 305 -27.24 -4.17 13.11
N LEU A 306 -27.32 -5.42 13.58
CA LEU A 306 -26.34 -5.97 14.50
C LEU A 306 -24.94 -6.11 13.88
N MET A 307 -24.85 -6.56 12.62
CA MET A 307 -23.59 -6.65 11.89
C MET A 307 -22.95 -5.28 11.69
N LEU A 308 -23.75 -4.25 11.39
CA LEU A 308 -23.27 -2.87 11.28
C LEU A 308 -22.80 -2.32 12.63
N LEU A 309 -23.55 -2.60 13.71
CA LEU A 309 -23.16 -2.25 15.08
C LEU A 309 -21.82 -2.88 15.46
N ILE A 310 -21.66 -4.20 15.29
CA ILE A 310 -20.41 -4.92 15.59
C ILE A 310 -19.26 -4.39 14.71
N LYS A 311 -19.52 -4.13 13.42
CA LYS A 311 -18.51 -3.58 12.51
C LYS A 311 -18.07 -2.17 12.96
N TYR A 312 -19.00 -1.34 13.42
CA TYR A 312 -18.69 -0.01 13.95
C TYR A 312 -17.92 -0.10 15.26
N TRP A 313 -18.37 -0.96 16.19
CA TRP A 313 -17.68 -1.28 17.44
C TRP A 313 -16.23 -1.69 17.23
N ALA A 314 -16.00 -2.63 16.31
CA ALA A 314 -14.66 -3.09 16.00
C ALA A 314 -13.79 -2.01 15.35
N LYS A 315 -14.39 -1.12 14.52
CA LYS A 315 -13.68 0.04 13.96
C LYS A 315 -13.32 1.05 15.07
N HIS A 316 -14.28 1.40 15.91
CA HIS A 316 -14.15 2.38 16.99
C HIS A 316 -13.08 1.98 18.01
N LEU A 317 -13.06 0.71 18.42
CA LEU A 317 -12.04 0.16 19.32
C LEU A 317 -10.71 -0.19 18.62
N GLY A 318 -10.60 0.03 17.32
CA GLY A 318 -9.38 -0.23 16.57
C GLY A 318 -9.01 -1.71 16.50
N ILE A 319 -10.01 -2.60 16.42
CA ILE A 319 -9.90 -4.05 16.22
C ILE A 319 -9.73 -4.36 14.71
N THR A 320 -10.40 -3.59 13.84
CA THR A 320 -10.30 -3.76 12.38
C THR A 320 -9.40 -2.72 11.72
N GLY A 321 -8.91 -3.02 10.51
CA GLY A 321 -8.12 -2.12 9.67
C GLY A 321 -6.76 -2.68 9.25
N GLY A 322 -5.87 -1.80 8.76
CA GLY A 322 -4.56 -2.22 8.25
C GLY A 322 -3.70 -2.91 9.32
N GLY A 323 -3.27 -4.14 9.05
CA GLY A 323 -2.47 -4.96 9.98
C GLY A 323 -3.24 -5.48 11.20
N ARG A 324 -4.57 -5.49 11.13
CA ARG A 324 -5.50 -6.02 12.14
C ARG A 324 -6.49 -7.00 11.49
N ILE A 325 -7.60 -7.31 12.16
CA ILE A 325 -8.67 -8.13 11.58
C ILE A 325 -9.23 -7.40 10.35
N SER A 326 -9.36 -8.11 9.23
CA SER A 326 -10.00 -7.55 8.04
C SER A 326 -11.51 -7.41 8.28
N ASN A 327 -12.17 -6.43 7.64
CA ASN A 327 -13.62 -6.31 7.76
C ASN A 327 -14.36 -7.58 7.32
N TYR A 328 -13.85 -8.27 6.30
CA TYR A 328 -14.39 -9.56 5.86
C TYR A 328 -14.21 -10.64 6.93
N GLY A 329 -13.02 -10.77 7.52
CA GLY A 329 -12.77 -11.72 8.61
C GLY A 329 -13.62 -11.47 9.85
N LEU A 330 -13.85 -10.20 10.22
CA LEU A 330 -14.79 -9.85 11.28
C LEU A 330 -16.22 -10.30 10.94
N VAL A 331 -16.69 -10.02 9.73
CA VAL A 331 -18.01 -10.44 9.28
C VAL A 331 -18.13 -11.97 9.28
N CYS A 332 -17.08 -12.72 8.92
CA CYS A 332 -17.08 -14.17 9.02
C CYS A 332 -17.21 -14.67 10.47
N LEU A 333 -16.55 -14.01 11.44
CA LEU A 333 -16.76 -14.31 12.87
C LEU A 333 -18.22 -14.07 13.28
N VAL A 334 -18.81 -12.95 12.87
CA VAL A 334 -20.22 -12.63 13.18
C VAL A 334 -21.17 -13.67 12.57
N ILE A 335 -20.96 -14.06 11.30
CA ILE A 335 -21.76 -15.12 10.66
C ILE A 335 -21.60 -16.46 11.39
N PHE A 336 -20.38 -16.83 11.76
CA PHE A 336 -20.15 -18.06 12.50
C PHE A 336 -20.91 -18.06 13.83
N TYR A 337 -20.90 -16.95 14.57
CA TYR A 337 -21.69 -16.81 15.78
C TYR A 337 -23.21 -16.94 15.50
N PHE A 338 -23.72 -16.30 14.44
CA PHE A 338 -25.13 -16.44 14.05
C PHE A 338 -25.53 -17.88 13.70
N GLN A 339 -24.60 -18.69 13.18
CA GLN A 339 -24.80 -20.12 12.97
C GLN A 339 -24.90 -20.88 14.30
N GLN A 340 -24.18 -20.46 15.35
CA GLN A 340 -24.25 -21.09 16.68
C GLN A 340 -25.57 -20.81 17.41
N VAL A 341 -26.24 -19.70 17.11
CA VAL A 341 -27.47 -19.27 17.79
C VAL A 341 -28.74 -19.44 16.94
N ASP A 342 -28.66 -20.28 15.91
CA ASP A 342 -29.79 -20.67 15.04
C ASP A 342 -30.45 -19.47 14.32
N LEU A 343 -29.67 -18.44 13.99
CA LEU A 343 -30.12 -17.27 13.22
C LEU A 343 -29.74 -17.36 11.73
N LEU A 344 -28.67 -18.10 11.42
CA LEU A 344 -28.24 -18.38 10.05
C LEU A 344 -27.99 -19.87 9.87
N PRO A 345 -28.40 -20.47 8.73
CA PRO A 345 -28.02 -21.82 8.39
C PRO A 345 -26.52 -21.89 8.02
N PRO A 346 -25.88 -23.05 8.19
CA PRO A 346 -24.63 -23.35 7.52
C PRO A 346 -24.75 -23.25 5.99
N LEU A 347 -23.71 -22.77 5.30
CA LEU A 347 -23.73 -22.66 3.84
C LEU A 347 -23.97 -24.03 3.16
N LEU A 348 -23.48 -25.11 3.76
CA LEU A 348 -23.66 -26.47 3.28
C LEU A 348 -25.14 -26.81 3.07
N GLU A 349 -26.03 -26.36 3.95
CA GLU A 349 -27.46 -26.64 3.83
C GLU A 349 -28.06 -25.98 2.60
N LEU A 350 -27.63 -24.75 2.30
CA LEU A 350 -28.05 -24.00 1.11
C LEU A 350 -27.45 -24.58 -0.18
N GLN A 351 -26.36 -25.34 -0.08
CA GLN A 351 -25.67 -25.94 -1.22
C GLN A 351 -26.18 -27.33 -1.59
N ARG A 352 -26.82 -28.05 -0.66
CA ARG A 352 -27.24 -29.45 -0.82
C ARG A 352 -28.15 -29.71 -2.02
N ASN A 353 -29.08 -28.79 -2.27
CA ASN A 353 -30.17 -29.01 -3.24
C ASN A 353 -29.94 -28.30 -4.58
N CYS A 354 -28.82 -27.60 -4.75
CA CYS A 354 -28.51 -26.88 -5.98
C CYS A 354 -27.46 -27.63 -6.82
N MET A 355 -27.61 -27.62 -8.15
CA MET A 355 -26.60 -28.13 -9.06
C MET A 355 -25.29 -27.35 -8.86
N PRO A 356 -24.17 -27.99 -8.48
CA PRO A 356 -22.96 -27.26 -8.14
C PRO A 356 -22.37 -26.47 -9.31
N LEU A 357 -22.15 -25.18 -9.11
CA LEU A 357 -21.37 -24.30 -9.99
C LEU A 357 -19.94 -24.21 -9.44
N ILE A 358 -18.97 -24.70 -10.20
CA ILE A 358 -17.57 -24.81 -9.76
C ILE A 358 -16.78 -23.65 -10.37
N ILE A 359 -16.16 -22.83 -9.53
CA ILE A 359 -15.19 -21.82 -9.96
C ILE A 359 -13.92 -21.99 -9.17
N ASN A 360 -12.79 -22.16 -9.87
CA ASN A 360 -11.47 -22.40 -9.28
C ASN A 360 -11.44 -23.59 -8.29
N GLY A 361 -12.22 -24.64 -8.57
CA GLY A 361 -12.32 -25.82 -7.72
C GLY A 361 -13.33 -25.72 -6.58
N TRP A 362 -13.93 -24.54 -6.33
CA TRP A 362 -14.85 -24.30 -5.22
C TRP A 362 -16.31 -24.20 -5.69
N GLN A 363 -17.26 -24.67 -4.88
CA GLN A 363 -18.69 -24.53 -5.19
C GLN A 363 -19.10 -23.15 -4.74
N VAL A 364 -19.60 -22.32 -5.64
CA VAL A 364 -19.83 -20.89 -5.34
C VAL A 364 -21.30 -20.50 -5.29
N ASN A 365 -22.18 -21.32 -5.86
CA ASN A 365 -23.61 -21.10 -5.79
C ASN A 365 -24.22 -21.81 -4.59
N PHE A 366 -25.39 -21.33 -4.21
CA PHE A 366 -26.26 -21.86 -3.19
C PHE A 366 -27.70 -21.42 -3.54
N ASP A 367 -28.71 -22.11 -3.00
CA ASP A 367 -30.11 -21.74 -3.21
C ASP A 367 -30.60 -20.83 -2.07
N GLU A 368 -30.81 -19.54 -2.38
CA GLU A 368 -31.36 -18.54 -1.46
C GLU A 368 -32.80 -18.89 -1.01
N ASN A 369 -33.52 -19.73 -1.75
CA ASN A 369 -34.90 -20.14 -1.44
C ASN A 369 -34.98 -21.48 -0.72
N THR A 370 -33.85 -22.04 -0.27
CA THR A 370 -33.84 -23.29 0.49
C THR A 370 -34.83 -23.17 1.66
N PRO A 371 -35.83 -24.07 1.77
CA PRO A 371 -36.77 -24.03 2.88
C PRO A 371 -36.04 -24.39 4.16
N LEU A 372 -36.06 -23.47 5.12
CA LEU A 372 -35.39 -23.61 6.41
C LEU A 372 -36.41 -23.42 7.53
N PRO A 373 -36.24 -24.10 8.67
CA PRO A 373 -37.11 -23.89 9.82
C PRO A 373 -37.06 -22.41 10.28
N PRO A 374 -38.15 -21.89 10.84
CA PRO A 374 -38.12 -20.59 11.49
C PRO A 374 -37.16 -20.63 12.67
N SER A 375 -36.39 -19.56 12.87
CA SER A 375 -35.47 -19.47 13.99
C SER A 375 -36.27 -19.52 15.31
N SER A 376 -35.79 -20.34 16.24
CA SER A 376 -36.31 -20.37 17.62
C SER A 376 -35.82 -19.19 18.47
N ASN A 377 -34.89 -18.39 17.94
CA ASN A 377 -34.21 -17.34 18.69
C ASN A 377 -35.02 -16.05 18.76
N THR A 378 -35.44 -15.69 19.97
CA THR A 378 -36.22 -14.47 20.29
C THR A 378 -35.40 -13.33 20.90
N ARG A 379 -34.07 -13.46 20.98
CA ARG A 379 -33.19 -12.44 21.58
C ARG A 379 -33.23 -11.13 20.78
N SER A 380 -33.31 -10.00 21.48
CA SER A 380 -33.23 -8.66 20.88
C SER A 380 -31.81 -8.34 20.39
N ILE A 381 -31.64 -7.30 19.57
CA ILE A 381 -30.33 -6.85 19.08
C ILE A 381 -29.30 -6.61 20.21
N PRO A 382 -29.60 -5.88 21.31
CA PRO A 382 -28.62 -5.66 22.36
C PRO A 382 -28.27 -6.95 23.11
N GLN A 383 -29.24 -7.87 23.29
CA GLN A 383 -28.98 -9.20 23.86
C GLN A 383 -28.09 -10.04 22.94
N LEU A 384 -28.31 -10.02 21.62
CA LEU A 384 -27.46 -10.72 20.66
C LEU A 384 -26.05 -10.12 20.60
N PHE A 385 -25.90 -8.79 20.76
CA PHE A 385 -24.59 -8.17 20.90
C PHE A 385 -23.88 -8.62 22.19
N HIS A 386 -24.59 -8.63 23.32
CA HIS A 386 -24.11 -9.15 24.60
C HIS A 386 -23.64 -10.61 24.44
N ASP A 387 -24.48 -11.47 23.90
CA ASP A 387 -24.18 -12.89 23.68
C ASP A 387 -22.97 -13.07 22.72
N PHE A 388 -22.83 -12.22 21.69
CA PHE A 388 -21.67 -12.21 20.78
C PHE A 388 -20.36 -11.89 21.52
N VAL A 389 -20.34 -10.82 22.32
CA VAL A 389 -19.12 -10.44 23.07
C VAL A 389 -18.82 -11.46 24.16
N SER A 390 -19.84 -12.06 24.77
CA SER A 390 -19.69 -13.17 25.72
C SER A 390 -19.06 -14.38 25.05
N PHE A 391 -19.59 -14.81 23.90
CA PHE A 391 -19.10 -15.95 23.14
C PHE A 391 -17.62 -15.82 22.81
N TYR A 392 -17.19 -14.65 22.30
CA TYR A 392 -15.80 -14.43 21.91
C TYR A 392 -14.87 -13.95 23.02
N ALA A 393 -15.38 -13.49 24.17
CA ALA A 393 -14.54 -13.20 25.33
C ALA A 393 -13.88 -14.48 25.86
N GLU A 394 -14.62 -15.59 25.87
CA GLU A 394 -14.17 -16.89 26.41
C GLU A 394 -13.62 -17.84 25.34
N PHE A 395 -13.80 -17.53 24.05
CA PHE A 395 -13.44 -18.44 22.97
C PHE A 395 -11.92 -18.67 22.86
N ILE A 396 -11.48 -19.91 23.01
CA ILE A 396 -10.07 -20.27 22.81
C ILE A 396 -9.81 -20.53 21.32
N PHE A 397 -9.13 -19.61 20.63
CA PHE A 397 -8.78 -19.77 19.20
C PHE A 397 -7.64 -20.76 18.95
N SER A 398 -6.79 -20.99 19.96
CA SER A 398 -5.62 -21.86 19.84
C SER A 398 -6.01 -23.26 19.35
N SER A 399 -5.42 -23.68 18.24
CA SER A 399 -5.64 -25.01 17.64
C SER A 399 -7.09 -25.32 17.23
N ARG A 400 -7.93 -24.28 17.01
CA ARG A 400 -9.31 -24.45 16.52
C ARG A 400 -9.52 -23.80 15.15
N VAL A 401 -10.38 -24.41 14.35
CA VAL A 401 -10.81 -23.90 13.04
C VAL A 401 -12.32 -23.69 13.07
N LEU A 402 -12.75 -22.44 12.87
CA LEU A 402 -14.17 -22.10 12.73
C LEU A 402 -14.57 -22.31 11.28
N CYS A 403 -15.43 -23.29 11.01
CA CYS A 403 -15.88 -23.64 9.66
C CYS A 403 -17.24 -23.02 9.37
N LEU A 404 -17.30 -22.03 8.47
CA LEU A 404 -18.57 -21.42 8.05
C LEU A 404 -19.38 -22.31 7.10
N LEU A 405 -18.74 -23.31 6.48
CA LEU A 405 -19.41 -24.23 5.56
C LEU A 405 -20.49 -25.03 6.29
N ASP A 406 -20.16 -25.64 7.43
CA ASP A 406 -21.08 -26.48 8.21
C ASP A 406 -21.40 -25.92 9.60
N GLY A 407 -20.88 -24.74 9.93
CA GLY A 407 -21.12 -24.08 11.21
C GLY A 407 -20.42 -24.76 12.39
N LYS A 408 -19.42 -25.62 12.16
CA LYS A 408 -18.75 -26.38 13.23
C LYS A 408 -17.37 -25.86 13.57
N ILE A 409 -16.90 -26.28 14.75
CA ILE A 409 -15.54 -26.06 15.23
C ILE A 409 -14.76 -27.36 15.08
N TYR A 410 -13.61 -27.28 14.42
CA TYR A 410 -12.69 -28.41 14.23
C TYR A 410 -11.39 -28.20 14.98
N ALA A 411 -10.71 -29.30 15.32
CA ALA A 411 -9.33 -29.20 15.78
C ALA A 411 -8.42 -28.90 14.57
N ALA A 412 -7.41 -28.04 14.76
CA ALA A 412 -6.44 -27.74 13.72
C ALA A 412 -5.71 -29.02 13.23
N SER A 413 -5.54 -30.01 14.11
CA SER A 413 -4.99 -31.33 13.77
C SER A 413 -5.82 -32.11 12.74
N ASP A 414 -7.13 -31.85 12.66
CA ASP A 414 -8.00 -32.52 11.68
C ASP A 414 -7.74 -31.98 10.27
N PHE A 415 -7.26 -30.75 10.15
CA PHE A 415 -6.83 -30.17 8.86
C PHE A 415 -5.42 -30.61 8.47
N VAL A 416 -4.58 -31.02 9.44
CA VAL A 416 -3.29 -31.69 9.18
C VAL A 416 -3.55 -33.09 8.63
N ASN A 417 -4.42 -33.85 9.30
CA ASN A 417 -4.89 -35.17 8.85
C ASN A 417 -6.29 -35.05 8.22
N PHE A 418 -6.36 -34.43 7.04
CA PHE A 418 -7.62 -34.09 6.35
C PHE A 418 -8.53 -35.28 6.01
N PHE A 419 -8.05 -36.52 6.17
CA PHE A 419 -8.91 -37.72 6.10
C PHE A 419 -9.94 -37.78 7.24
N LYS A 420 -9.64 -37.15 8.39
CA LYS A 420 -10.55 -37.03 9.54
C LYS A 420 -11.70 -36.05 9.30
N LEU A 421 -11.58 -35.17 8.30
CA LEU A 421 -12.65 -34.24 7.96
C LEU A 421 -13.85 -35.00 7.39
N PRO A 422 -15.08 -34.47 7.50
CA PRO A 422 -16.27 -35.11 6.95
C PRO A 422 -16.20 -35.30 5.43
N ASP A 423 -16.93 -36.29 4.91
CA ASP A 423 -16.90 -36.63 3.48
C ASP A 423 -17.53 -35.56 2.57
N TYR A 424 -18.46 -34.77 3.09
CA TYR A 424 -18.98 -33.62 2.33
C TYR A 424 -17.90 -32.56 2.05
N MET A 425 -16.79 -32.55 2.79
CA MET A 425 -15.61 -31.72 2.49
C MET A 425 -14.68 -32.34 1.42
N HIS A 426 -15.14 -33.32 0.66
CA HIS A 426 -14.38 -33.98 -0.42
C HIS A 426 -13.65 -33.00 -1.33
N ARG A 427 -14.22 -31.84 -1.64
CA ARG A 427 -13.57 -30.80 -2.45
C ARG A 427 -12.29 -30.27 -1.83
N TYR A 428 -12.30 -29.97 -0.52
CA TYR A 428 -11.09 -29.57 0.20
C TYR A 428 -10.08 -30.73 0.19
N LYS A 429 -10.53 -31.96 0.49
CA LYS A 429 -9.67 -33.16 0.46
C LYS A 429 -8.99 -33.33 -0.91
N SER A 430 -9.76 -33.30 -2.00
CA SER A 430 -9.26 -33.39 -3.37
C SER A 430 -8.33 -32.22 -3.74
N TYR A 431 -8.68 -30.99 -3.34
CA TYR A 431 -7.86 -29.81 -3.59
C TYR A 431 -6.49 -29.92 -2.95
N VAL A 432 -6.43 -30.35 -1.69
CA VAL A 432 -5.18 -30.55 -0.95
C VAL A 432 -4.34 -31.69 -1.54
N THR A 433 -4.97 -32.81 -1.92
CA THR A 433 -4.26 -33.94 -2.54
C THR A 433 -3.68 -33.57 -3.90
N MET A 434 -4.38 -32.75 -4.70
CA MET A 434 -3.90 -32.30 -6.01
C MET A 434 -2.89 -31.15 -5.93
N ASN A 435 -3.01 -30.27 -4.93
CA ASN A 435 -2.13 -29.12 -4.72
C ASN A 435 -1.43 -29.23 -3.36
N ASN A 436 -0.33 -29.99 -3.31
CA ASN A 436 0.50 -30.21 -2.11
C ASN A 436 0.99 -28.93 -1.41
N THR A 437 0.88 -27.75 -2.03
CA THR A 437 1.40 -26.46 -1.53
C THR A 437 0.34 -25.50 -1.00
N LYS A 438 -0.96 -25.76 -1.19
CA LYS A 438 -2.04 -24.82 -0.79
C LYS A 438 -3.04 -25.49 0.14
N LYS A 439 -2.68 -25.55 1.42
CA LYS A 439 -3.53 -26.00 2.53
C LYS A 439 -4.07 -24.80 3.30
N LEU A 440 -5.12 -25.03 4.09
CA LEU A 440 -5.62 -24.04 5.03
C LEU A 440 -4.50 -23.61 5.99
N ASP A 441 -4.25 -22.31 6.07
CA ASP A 441 -3.22 -21.73 6.97
C ASP A 441 -3.73 -21.72 8.42
N ILE A 442 -3.44 -22.82 9.12
CA ILE A 442 -3.86 -23.07 10.51
C ILE A 442 -2.85 -22.59 11.55
N GLU A 443 -1.61 -22.26 11.16
CA GLU A 443 -0.53 -21.83 12.05
C GLU A 443 -0.59 -20.31 12.34
N ARG A 444 -1.79 -19.83 12.66
CA ARG A 444 -2.10 -18.41 12.89
C ARG A 444 -2.84 -18.23 14.21
N ALA A 445 -2.81 -17.00 14.73
CA ALA A 445 -3.49 -16.64 15.97
C ALA A 445 -4.99 -17.01 15.93
N MET A 446 -5.63 -16.79 14.79
CA MET A 446 -7.04 -17.10 14.55
C MET A 446 -7.20 -17.86 13.24
N CYS A 447 -8.04 -18.87 13.23
CA CYS A 447 -8.40 -19.61 12.02
C CYS A 447 -9.91 -19.63 11.79
N VAL A 448 -10.35 -18.75 10.88
CA VAL A 448 -11.74 -18.71 10.40
C VAL A 448 -11.73 -19.08 8.93
N GLN A 449 -12.21 -20.27 8.61
CA GLN A 449 -12.22 -20.80 7.26
C GLN A 449 -13.23 -20.03 6.40
N ASP A 450 -12.83 -19.65 5.19
CA ASP A 450 -13.72 -19.03 4.23
C ASP A 450 -14.83 -20.02 3.82
N PRO A 451 -16.09 -19.56 3.66
CA PRO A 451 -17.22 -20.45 3.37
C PRO A 451 -17.13 -21.11 1.98
N PHE A 452 -16.44 -20.48 1.01
CA PHE A 452 -16.32 -21.00 -0.36
C PHE A 452 -14.91 -21.52 -0.66
N GLU A 453 -13.89 -20.70 -0.43
CA GLU A 453 -12.50 -21.06 -0.67
C GLU A 453 -11.95 -21.77 0.58
N LEU A 454 -12.24 -23.06 0.74
CA LEU A 454 -11.97 -23.81 1.97
C LEU A 454 -10.46 -23.93 2.30
N ASP A 455 -9.57 -23.59 1.38
CA ASP A 455 -8.12 -23.45 1.62
C ASP A 455 -7.72 -22.11 2.25
N GLN A 456 -8.66 -21.18 2.44
CA GLN A 456 -8.37 -19.84 2.93
C GLN A 456 -8.82 -19.60 4.36
N ASN A 457 -7.86 -19.15 5.17
CA ASN A 457 -8.12 -18.57 6.49
C ASN A 457 -8.34 -17.05 6.33
N THR A 458 -9.56 -16.58 6.59
CA THR A 458 -9.98 -15.17 6.43
C THR A 458 -9.31 -14.24 7.45
N THR A 459 -8.82 -14.80 8.56
CA THR A 459 -8.12 -14.11 9.64
C THR A 459 -6.61 -14.32 9.62
N ALA A 460 -6.03 -14.94 8.58
CA ALA A 460 -4.61 -15.31 8.51
C ALA A 460 -3.62 -14.14 8.71
N ILE A 461 -4.03 -12.92 8.33
CA ILE A 461 -3.20 -11.71 8.50
C ILE A 461 -3.18 -11.18 9.95
N THR A 462 -4.02 -11.73 10.83
CA THR A 462 -4.21 -11.23 12.19
C THR A 462 -3.08 -11.71 13.09
N PRO A 463 -2.24 -10.80 13.62
CA PRO A 463 -1.19 -11.18 14.55
C PRO A 463 -1.76 -11.42 15.95
N GLU A 464 -1.04 -12.20 16.76
CA GLU A 464 -1.40 -12.55 18.15
C GLU A 464 -1.78 -11.34 19.02
N ARG A 465 -1.04 -10.22 18.88
CA ARG A 465 -1.33 -8.98 19.61
C ARG A 465 -2.74 -8.42 19.33
N VAL A 466 -3.27 -8.66 18.13
CA VAL A 466 -4.61 -8.20 17.74
C VAL A 466 -5.67 -9.15 18.26
N LEU A 467 -5.40 -10.46 18.32
CA LEU A 467 -6.26 -11.42 19.01
C LEU A 467 -6.40 -11.08 20.50
N ILE A 468 -5.28 -10.81 21.19
CA ILE A 468 -5.31 -10.37 22.60
C ILE A 468 -6.14 -9.07 22.76
N ALA A 469 -5.98 -8.13 21.83
CA ALA A 469 -6.77 -6.89 21.84
C ALA A 469 -8.27 -7.17 21.60
N PHE A 470 -8.61 -8.09 20.68
CA PHE A 470 -9.98 -8.52 20.42
C PHE A 470 -10.62 -9.12 21.68
N HIS A 471 -9.96 -10.08 22.34
CA HIS A 471 -10.45 -10.65 23.60
C HIS A 471 -10.69 -9.60 24.69
N ARG A 472 -9.75 -8.66 24.86
CA ARG A 472 -9.91 -7.56 25.83
C ARG A 472 -11.08 -6.66 25.49
N CYS A 473 -11.29 -6.36 24.21
CA CYS A 473 -12.44 -5.56 23.79
C CYS A 473 -13.75 -6.32 24.01
N CYS A 474 -13.80 -7.63 23.75
CA CYS A 474 -14.95 -8.47 24.05
C CYS A 474 -15.24 -8.47 25.56
N ALA A 475 -14.24 -8.73 26.42
CA ALA A 475 -14.40 -8.73 27.87
C ALA A 475 -14.85 -7.36 28.41
N PHE A 476 -14.23 -6.27 27.97
CA PHE A 476 -14.65 -4.91 28.32
C PHE A 476 -16.10 -4.61 27.90
N SER A 477 -16.48 -5.03 26.69
CA SER A 477 -17.84 -4.80 26.18
C SER A 477 -18.84 -5.68 26.91
N LEU A 478 -18.45 -6.88 27.35
CA LEU A 478 -19.25 -7.79 28.16
C LEU A 478 -19.55 -7.17 29.54
N GLU A 479 -18.54 -6.63 30.22
CA GLU A 479 -18.73 -5.91 31.49
C GLU A 479 -19.72 -4.75 31.35
N ILE A 480 -19.64 -3.99 30.25
CA ILE A 480 -20.60 -2.92 29.94
C ILE A 480 -22.00 -3.50 29.74
N CYS A 481 -22.15 -4.53 28.90
CA CYS A 481 -23.44 -5.16 28.62
C CYS A 481 -24.09 -5.68 29.89
N GLN A 482 -23.33 -6.29 30.80
CA GLN A 482 -23.81 -6.75 32.10
C GLN A 482 -24.30 -5.58 32.96
N SER A 483 -23.54 -4.49 33.04
CA SER A 483 -23.90 -3.31 33.86
C SER A 483 -25.17 -2.58 33.43
N VAL A 484 -25.54 -2.66 32.15
CA VAL A 484 -26.75 -2.00 31.60
C VAL A 484 -27.88 -2.97 31.28
N SER A 485 -27.68 -4.28 31.51
CA SER A 485 -28.67 -5.31 31.17
C SER A 485 -29.97 -5.19 31.98
N GLU A 486 -29.89 -4.70 33.22
CA GLU A 486 -31.05 -4.51 34.11
C GLU A 486 -31.93 -3.32 33.67
N ASP A 487 -31.34 -2.32 33.00
CA ASP A 487 -32.05 -1.15 32.47
C ASP A 487 -32.35 -1.28 30.95
N ASN A 488 -32.69 -2.49 30.53
CA ASN A 488 -33.06 -2.81 29.14
C ASN A 488 -32.07 -2.26 28.08
N TYR A 489 -30.78 -2.18 28.44
CA TYR A 489 -29.71 -1.67 27.58
C TYR A 489 -29.85 -0.21 27.11
N ASN A 490 -30.64 0.63 27.80
CA ASN A 490 -30.91 2.02 27.38
C ASN A 490 -29.64 2.87 27.20
N ASP A 491 -28.63 2.70 28.07
CA ASP A 491 -27.36 3.44 28.02
C ASP A 491 -26.21 2.65 27.34
N LEU A 492 -26.51 1.56 26.62
CA LEU A 492 -25.49 0.66 26.07
C LEU A 492 -24.56 1.38 25.08
N LEU A 493 -25.10 2.05 24.04
CA LEU A 493 -24.25 2.65 23.01
C LEU A 493 -23.44 3.82 23.54
N LYS A 494 -24.04 4.64 24.41
CA LYS A 494 -23.37 5.71 25.13
C LYS A 494 -22.20 5.21 25.97
N THR A 495 -22.40 4.16 26.74
CA THR A 495 -21.36 3.61 27.62
C THR A 495 -20.28 2.89 26.80
N LEU A 496 -20.68 2.15 25.77
CA LEU A 496 -19.79 1.38 24.90
C LEU A 496 -18.82 2.25 24.10
N PHE A 497 -19.29 3.39 23.57
CA PHE A 497 -18.47 4.28 22.74
C PHE A 497 -17.94 5.51 23.49
N GLY A 498 -18.51 5.85 24.64
CA GLY A 498 -18.03 6.93 25.50
C GLY A 498 -16.86 6.54 26.40
N ARG A 499 -16.62 5.24 26.61
CA ARG A 499 -15.53 4.74 27.45
C ARG A 499 -14.44 4.07 26.60
N THR A 500 -13.20 4.22 27.03
CA THR A 500 -12.06 3.51 26.42
C THR A 500 -11.76 2.22 27.21
N PRO A 501 -11.51 1.09 26.55
CA PRO A 501 -11.16 -0.14 27.25
C PRO A 501 -9.91 0.01 28.12
N PRO A 502 -9.91 -0.50 29.36
CA PRO A 502 -8.74 -0.49 30.22
C PRO A 502 -7.59 -1.27 29.54
N ASN A 503 -6.36 -0.79 29.69
CA ASN A 503 -5.15 -1.38 29.09
C ASN A 503 -5.07 -1.37 27.54
N MET A 504 -5.88 -0.56 26.85
CA MET A 504 -5.59 -0.10 25.48
C MET A 504 -4.75 1.17 25.42
N VAL A 505 -4.47 1.79 26.58
CA VAL A 505 -3.25 2.61 26.73
C VAL A 505 -2.11 1.68 26.32
N PRO A 506 -1.29 2.02 25.30
CA PRO A 506 -0.13 1.21 24.99
C PRO A 506 0.59 1.00 26.32
N PRO A 507 0.94 -0.23 26.74
CA PRO A 507 1.71 -0.42 27.97
C PRO A 507 2.79 0.63 27.90
N LYS A 508 2.89 1.53 28.92
CA LYS A 508 3.95 2.56 28.97
C LYS A 508 5.16 1.84 28.46
N LYS A 509 5.56 2.12 27.20
CA LYS A 509 6.54 1.25 26.55
C LYS A 509 7.67 1.29 27.55
N LYS A 510 8.08 0.16 28.13
CA LYS A 510 9.44 0.08 28.68
C LYS A 510 10.25 0.76 27.60
N LYS A 511 10.81 1.96 27.90
CA LYS A 511 11.35 2.89 26.89
C LYS A 511 12.01 1.98 25.88
N LYS A 512 11.47 1.91 24.65
CA LYS A 512 11.97 0.94 23.69
C LYS A 512 13.33 1.50 23.32
N ILE A 513 14.34 1.15 24.10
CA ILE A 513 15.69 1.66 23.92
C ILE A 513 16.05 1.11 22.56
N TYR A 514 16.24 2.00 21.58
CA TYR A 514 16.81 1.61 20.30
C TYR A 514 18.10 0.86 20.61
N LYS A 515 18.16 -0.43 20.28
CA LYS A 515 19.36 -1.26 20.40
C LYS A 515 19.58 -1.95 19.07
N LYS A 516 20.65 -1.60 18.36
CA LYS A 516 21.06 -2.19 17.10
C LYS A 516 22.42 -2.87 17.28
N ILE A 517 22.61 -4.04 16.69
CA ILE A 517 23.89 -4.76 16.74
C ILE A 517 24.50 -4.73 15.33
N ILE A 518 25.76 -4.34 15.24
CA ILE A 518 26.57 -4.39 14.02
C ILE A 518 27.62 -5.49 14.21
N PRO A 519 27.47 -6.66 13.58
CA PRO A 519 28.48 -7.71 13.65
C PRO A 519 29.69 -7.38 12.77
N ALA A 520 30.89 -7.80 13.18
CA ALA A 520 32.08 -7.68 12.33
C ALA A 520 31.99 -8.57 11.10
N GLY A 521 31.67 -9.86 11.27
CA GLY A 521 31.48 -10.82 10.19
C GLY A 521 32.60 -10.76 9.14
N GLN A 522 32.23 -10.71 7.86
CA GLN A 522 33.17 -10.60 6.73
C GLN A 522 33.92 -9.26 6.67
N TYR A 523 33.53 -8.26 7.46
CA TYR A 523 34.10 -6.92 7.45
C TYR A 523 35.20 -6.71 8.49
N ILE A 524 35.58 -7.75 9.25
CA ILE A 524 36.53 -7.63 10.36
C ILE A 524 37.90 -7.08 9.95
N LYS A 525 38.32 -7.31 8.70
CA LYS A 525 39.60 -6.82 8.15
C LYS A 525 39.51 -5.42 7.51
N ALA A 526 38.35 -4.77 7.52
CA ALA A 526 38.18 -3.46 6.89
C ALA A 526 39.02 -2.39 7.61
N GLY A 527 39.68 -1.53 6.83
CA GLY A 527 40.53 -0.45 7.36
C GLY A 527 41.96 -0.83 7.71
N LEU A 528 42.34 -2.10 7.56
CA LEU A 528 43.73 -2.53 7.76
C LEU A 528 44.63 -2.06 6.60
N PRO A 529 45.89 -1.67 6.88
CA PRO A 529 46.87 -1.36 5.84
C PRO A 529 47.18 -2.57 4.94
N ALA A 530 47.51 -2.32 3.66
CA ALA A 530 47.85 -3.38 2.71
C ALA A 530 49.05 -4.25 3.14
N ASN A 531 50.00 -3.67 3.89
CA ASN A 531 51.17 -4.37 4.42
C ASN A 531 50.94 -5.00 5.81
N PHE A 532 49.71 -5.08 6.32
CA PHE A 532 49.42 -5.56 7.68
C PHE A 532 49.99 -6.95 7.97
N GLU A 533 49.87 -7.89 7.03
CA GLU A 533 50.36 -9.25 7.22
C GLU A 533 51.89 -9.34 7.28
N GLN A 534 52.60 -8.35 6.72
CA GLN A 534 54.06 -8.28 6.66
C GLN A 534 54.68 -7.55 7.86
N ARG A 535 53.86 -6.92 8.71
CA ARG A 535 54.31 -6.16 9.88
C ARG A 535 54.77 -7.08 11.02
N THR A 536 56.01 -6.90 11.46
CA THR A 536 56.64 -7.63 12.56
C THR A 536 56.58 -6.86 13.89
N ASP A 537 56.18 -5.59 13.86
CA ASP A 537 55.97 -4.72 15.02
C ASP A 537 54.70 -5.06 15.83
N ILE A 538 53.81 -5.90 15.27
CA ILE A 538 52.54 -6.28 15.90
C ILE A 538 52.66 -7.68 16.47
N VAL A 539 52.78 -7.77 17.80
CA VAL A 539 52.93 -9.03 18.54
C VAL A 539 51.65 -9.89 18.46
N ASP A 540 50.48 -9.28 18.67
CA ASP A 540 49.19 -9.96 18.59
C ASP A 540 48.37 -9.41 17.41
N LYS A 541 48.47 -10.10 16.27
CA LYS A 541 47.75 -9.73 15.04
C LYS A 541 46.24 -9.89 15.19
N GLU A 542 45.77 -10.90 15.91
CA GLU A 542 44.33 -11.19 16.04
C GLU A 542 43.63 -10.11 16.87
N GLN A 543 44.23 -9.73 17.99
CA GLN A 543 43.72 -8.65 18.82
C GLN A 543 43.81 -7.30 18.10
N ASN A 544 44.87 -7.05 17.33
CA ASN A 544 45.00 -5.82 16.56
C ASN A 544 43.90 -5.69 15.48
N ILE A 545 43.55 -6.79 14.80
CA ILE A 545 42.45 -6.82 13.83
C ILE A 545 41.12 -6.42 14.51
N LYS A 546 40.82 -7.00 15.69
CA LYS A 546 39.60 -6.68 16.45
C LYS A 546 39.57 -5.21 16.88
N GLU A 547 40.66 -4.71 17.44
CA GLU A 547 40.76 -3.33 17.90
C GLU A 547 40.69 -2.31 16.76
N ASN A 548 41.33 -2.59 15.62
CA ASN A 548 41.20 -1.77 14.42
C ASN A 548 39.75 -1.72 13.93
N TRP A 549 39.06 -2.86 13.92
CA TRP A 549 37.66 -2.90 13.50
C TRP A 549 36.76 -2.05 14.41
N TYR A 550 36.92 -2.13 15.74
CA TYR A 550 36.19 -1.27 16.68
C TYR A 550 36.48 0.21 16.45
N TYR A 551 37.76 0.57 16.23
CA TYR A 551 38.17 1.93 15.93
C TYR A 551 37.48 2.46 14.66
N VAL A 552 37.48 1.69 13.58
CA VAL A 552 36.82 2.04 12.31
C VAL A 552 35.32 2.23 12.51
N VAL A 553 34.63 1.28 13.15
CA VAL A 553 33.17 1.32 13.31
C VAL A 553 32.73 2.47 14.22
N PHE A 554 33.43 2.73 15.33
CA PHE A 554 33.09 3.81 16.23
C PHE A 554 33.22 5.18 15.55
N ASN A 555 34.30 5.39 14.79
CA ASN A 555 34.49 6.62 14.05
C ASN A 555 33.52 6.74 12.86
N LEU A 556 33.19 5.66 12.15
CA LEU A 556 32.13 5.68 11.14
C LEU A 556 30.78 6.10 11.73
N ILE A 557 30.42 5.63 12.92
CA ILE A 557 29.16 6.04 13.57
C ILE A 557 29.21 7.53 13.93
N LYS A 558 30.34 8.02 14.45
CA LYS A 558 30.54 9.45 14.71
C LYS A 558 30.39 10.28 13.43
N ASP A 559 31.05 9.88 12.34
CA ASP A 559 30.97 10.55 11.04
C ASP A 559 29.56 10.49 10.44
N ILE A 560 28.80 9.43 10.66
CA ILE A 560 27.39 9.39 10.23
C ILE A 560 26.58 10.47 10.97
N TYR A 561 26.74 10.59 12.28
CA TYR A 561 26.04 11.63 13.04
C TYR A 561 26.45 13.04 12.61
N GLU A 562 27.75 13.29 12.40
CA GLU A 562 28.26 14.61 12.05
C GLU A 562 28.03 14.96 10.57
N MET A 563 28.41 14.08 9.65
CA MET A 563 28.41 14.36 8.21
C MET A 563 27.06 14.11 7.55
N VAL A 564 26.35 13.05 7.94
CA VAL A 564 25.08 12.66 7.32
C VAL A 564 23.91 13.27 8.07
N PHE A 565 23.91 13.22 9.40
CA PHE A 565 22.80 13.77 10.19
C PHE A 565 23.01 15.22 10.61
N LYS A 566 24.19 15.80 10.38
CA LYS A 566 24.51 17.21 10.67
C LYS A 566 24.30 17.57 12.14
N LEU A 567 24.67 16.65 13.02
CA LEU A 567 24.62 16.83 14.47
C LEU A 567 26.00 17.21 15.00
N GLN A 568 26.02 17.98 16.07
CA GLN A 568 27.19 18.15 16.92
C GLN A 568 27.27 16.93 17.85
N VAL A 569 28.41 16.25 17.85
CA VAL A 569 28.66 15.04 18.64
C VAL A 569 29.74 15.32 19.67
N GLU A 570 29.42 15.12 20.95
CA GLU A 570 30.37 15.17 22.05
C GLU A 570 30.61 13.76 22.60
N VAL A 571 31.87 13.34 22.71
CA VAL A 571 32.22 12.00 23.18
C VAL A 571 32.41 12.01 24.71
N LEU A 572 31.77 11.05 25.39
CA LEU A 572 31.78 10.86 26.84
C LEU A 572 32.29 9.44 27.18
N PHE A 573 33.10 9.34 28.23
CA PHE A 573 33.68 8.09 28.74
C PHE A 573 33.08 7.73 30.12
N ASP A 574 33.04 6.44 30.45
CA ASP A 574 32.37 5.91 31.65
C ASP A 574 33.17 6.13 32.97
N HIS A 575 34.18 7.00 33.02
CA HIS A 575 34.84 7.41 34.26
C HIS A 575 35.02 8.92 34.36
N ASP A 576 34.75 9.40 35.57
CA ASP A 576 34.88 10.75 36.13
C ASP A 576 33.73 11.73 35.96
N THR A 577 33.29 12.22 37.12
CA THR A 577 32.33 13.28 37.42
C THR A 577 32.67 14.65 36.79
N LYS A 578 33.63 14.69 35.87
CA LYS A 578 33.96 15.83 35.01
C LYS A 578 33.84 15.39 33.55
N ARG A 579 32.82 15.90 32.85
CA ARG A 579 32.63 15.73 31.41
C ARG A 579 33.89 16.21 30.67
N GLN A 580 34.79 15.31 30.33
CA GLN A 580 35.94 15.65 29.47
C GLN A 580 35.47 15.71 28.02
N LYS A 581 35.57 16.89 27.42
CA LYS A 581 35.24 17.14 26.01
C LYS A 581 36.45 16.78 25.15
N ILE A 582 36.35 15.73 24.33
CA ILE A 582 37.41 15.35 23.39
C ILE A 582 36.93 15.59 21.96
N ALA A 583 37.74 16.30 21.16
CA ALA A 583 37.42 16.68 19.78
C ALA A 583 37.61 15.53 18.77
N THR A 584 38.52 14.59 19.05
CA THR A 584 38.88 13.49 18.14
C THR A 584 38.96 12.16 18.88
N LEU A 585 38.23 11.16 18.41
CA LEU A 585 38.25 9.80 18.95
C LEU A 585 39.43 9.01 18.37
N SER A 586 40.52 8.87 19.13
CA SER A 586 41.72 8.13 18.69
C SER A 586 41.67 6.63 19.03
N ASP A 587 42.53 5.84 18.39
CA ASP A 587 42.73 4.40 18.61
C ASP A 587 42.94 4.04 20.10
N VAL A 588 43.59 4.92 20.86
CA VAL A 588 43.84 4.73 22.31
C VAL A 588 42.54 4.78 23.09
N HIS A 589 41.64 5.70 22.75
CA HIS A 589 40.34 5.83 23.41
C HIS A 589 39.46 4.62 23.14
N THR A 590 39.44 4.14 21.89
CA THR A 590 38.64 2.96 21.52
C THR A 590 39.19 1.68 22.10
N LYS A 591 40.51 1.55 22.27
CA LYS A 591 41.12 0.39 22.94
C LYS A 591 40.77 0.32 24.43
N ASN A 592 40.89 1.45 25.14
CA ASN A 592 40.79 1.47 26.59
C ASN A 592 39.35 1.40 27.14
N HIS A 593 38.33 1.63 26.31
CA HIS A 593 36.94 1.71 26.76
C HIS A 593 36.06 0.63 26.11
N LYS A 594 35.40 -0.17 26.95
CA LYS A 594 34.37 -1.13 26.51
C LYS A 594 33.10 -0.42 26.01
N LYS A 595 32.78 0.73 26.60
CA LYS A 595 31.58 1.51 26.33
C LYS A 595 31.94 2.98 26.13
N ILE A 596 31.39 3.59 25.09
CA ILE A 596 31.57 5.00 24.74
C ILE A 596 30.19 5.62 24.51
N THR A 597 29.94 6.81 25.04
CA THR A 597 28.65 7.49 24.86
C THR A 597 28.83 8.79 24.07
N PHE A 598 28.02 8.98 23.04
CA PHE A 598 27.94 10.21 22.28
C PHE A 598 26.77 11.04 22.77
N TYR A 599 27.00 12.29 23.12
CA TYR A 599 25.95 13.28 23.31
C TYR A 599 25.75 14.04 22.00
N CYS A 600 24.60 13.83 21.37
CA CYS A 600 24.27 14.35 20.05
C CYS A 600 23.27 15.49 20.16
N THR A 601 23.61 16.65 19.61
CA THR A 601 22.74 17.82 19.55
C THR A 601 22.60 18.31 18.11
N GLY A 602 21.42 18.81 17.75
CA GLY A 602 21.22 19.35 16.41
C GLY A 602 19.95 20.17 16.28
N ASN A 603 20.02 21.16 15.38
CA ASN A 603 18.93 22.09 15.10
C ASN A 603 18.34 21.99 13.68
N LYS A 604 18.87 21.08 12.85
CA LYS A 604 18.52 20.97 11.42
C LYS A 604 17.89 19.62 11.08
N CYS A 605 16.81 19.65 10.30
CA CYS A 605 16.05 18.44 9.95
C CYS A 605 16.45 17.85 8.59
N VAL A 606 17.61 17.19 8.52
CA VAL A 606 18.15 16.64 7.24
C VAL A 606 17.56 15.29 6.80
N TRP A 607 16.70 14.68 7.62
CA TRP A 607 16.01 13.42 7.31
C TRP A 607 14.69 13.60 6.57
N ARG A 608 14.14 14.82 6.51
CA ARG A 608 12.98 15.16 5.69
C ARG A 608 13.42 15.48 4.26
N ASN A 609 12.53 15.34 3.27
CA ASN A 609 12.72 15.76 1.87
C ASN A 609 13.90 15.16 1.05
N ARG A 610 14.67 14.19 1.59
CA ARG A 610 15.80 13.53 0.88
C ARG A 610 15.45 12.95 -0.50
N LYS A 611 14.19 12.55 -0.76
CA LYS A 611 13.74 11.91 -2.00
C LYS A 611 13.89 12.77 -3.27
N LYS A 612 14.05 14.10 -3.19
CA LYS A 612 14.21 14.96 -4.37
C LYS A 612 15.62 14.86 -5.01
N ASN A 613 16.64 14.46 -4.24
CA ASN A 613 18.05 14.53 -4.67
C ASN A 613 18.67 13.18 -5.11
N ASN A 614 17.90 12.07 -5.10
CA ASN A 614 18.35 10.71 -5.48
C ASN A 614 18.78 10.50 -6.95
N ARG A 615 18.96 11.56 -7.76
CA ARG A 615 19.41 11.43 -9.16
C ARG A 615 20.92 11.58 -9.33
N MET A 616 21.70 11.59 -8.25
CA MET A 616 23.11 11.93 -8.33
C MET A 616 24.00 10.92 -7.62
N LEU A 617 25.15 10.67 -8.27
CA LEU A 617 26.36 9.95 -7.83
C LEU A 617 26.37 8.44 -8.12
N LEU A 618 26.59 8.11 -9.40
CA LEU A 618 27.12 6.82 -9.87
C LEU A 618 28.63 6.70 -9.65
N ASP A 619 29.25 7.66 -8.98
CA ASP A 619 30.69 7.66 -8.74
C ASP A 619 31.07 6.47 -7.83
N VAL A 620 31.84 5.54 -8.39
CA VAL A 620 32.28 4.32 -7.70
C VAL A 620 33.41 4.64 -6.70
N GLN A 621 34.09 5.78 -6.85
CA GLN A 621 35.18 6.20 -5.96
C GLN A 621 34.68 6.70 -4.60
N LEU A 622 33.41 7.13 -4.51
CA LEU A 622 32.80 7.59 -3.28
C LEU A 622 32.14 6.45 -2.50
N SER A 623 32.45 6.39 -1.21
CA SER A 623 31.82 5.50 -0.23
C SER A 623 30.34 5.85 0.01
N ALA A 624 29.61 4.94 0.65
CA ALA A 624 28.22 5.20 1.01
C ALA A 624 28.08 6.35 2.02
N LEU A 625 29.04 6.49 2.94
CA LEU A 625 29.13 7.62 3.87
C LEU A 625 29.22 8.96 3.12
N GLU A 626 30.17 9.08 2.19
CA GLU A 626 30.37 10.30 1.40
C GLU A 626 29.15 10.65 0.56
N LYS A 627 28.54 9.66 -0.10
CA LYS A 627 27.31 9.86 -0.89
C LYS A 627 26.16 10.40 -0.05
N GLU A 628 25.91 9.81 1.12
CA GLU A 628 24.83 10.27 2.00
C GLU A 628 25.16 11.61 2.67
N ALA A 629 26.44 11.93 2.91
CA ALA A 629 26.88 13.24 3.36
C ALA A 629 26.57 14.33 2.32
N ILE A 630 26.90 14.10 1.04
CA ILE A 630 26.59 15.03 -0.07
C ILE A 630 25.09 15.24 -0.24
N VAL A 631 24.29 14.18 -0.12
CA VAL A 631 22.81 14.31 -0.14
C VAL A 631 22.34 15.22 0.98
N SER A 632 22.95 15.10 2.16
CA SER A 632 22.59 15.89 3.35
C SER A 632 23.01 17.37 3.20
N ASP A 633 24.18 17.64 2.59
CA ASP A 633 24.61 19.01 2.24
C ASP A 633 23.58 19.68 1.31
N LYS A 634 23.15 18.98 0.25
CA LYS A 634 22.12 19.51 -0.67
C LYS A 634 20.76 19.74 -0.02
N VAL A 635 20.39 18.93 0.97
CA VAL A 635 19.16 19.16 1.74
C VAL A 635 19.33 20.39 2.62
N LEU A 636 20.51 20.59 3.21
CA LEU A 636 20.83 21.75 4.03
C LEU A 636 20.82 23.05 3.22
N GLU A 637 21.42 23.05 2.03
CA GLU A 637 21.38 24.18 1.08
C GLU A 637 19.94 24.57 0.73
N GLN A 638 19.07 23.59 0.46
CA GLN A 638 17.66 23.84 0.20
C GLN A 638 16.95 24.42 1.42
N LEU A 639 17.24 23.92 2.63
CA LEU A 639 16.67 24.46 3.86
C LEU A 639 17.09 25.91 4.11
N VAL A 640 18.35 26.26 3.81
CA VAL A 640 18.84 27.64 3.93
C VAL A 640 18.16 28.57 2.90
N LEU A 641 17.92 28.10 1.67
CA LEU A 641 17.18 28.86 0.66
C LEU A 641 15.70 29.06 1.02
N GLU A 642 15.10 28.15 1.79
CA GLU A 642 13.70 28.23 2.25
C GLU A 642 13.53 29.04 3.56
N GLN A 643 14.63 29.44 4.22
CA GLN A 643 14.66 30.06 5.57
C GLN A 643 14.25 31.55 5.65
N GLN A 644 13.51 32.09 4.67
CA GLN A 644 12.76 33.35 4.88
C GLN A 644 11.43 33.15 5.63
N ASN A 645 11.09 31.94 6.07
CA ASN A 645 9.93 31.68 6.94
C ASN A 645 10.32 30.78 8.14
N ASP A 646 10.01 31.22 9.37
CA ASP A 646 10.45 30.73 10.70
C ASP A 646 10.14 29.26 11.09
N ALA A 647 9.72 28.39 10.17
CA ALA A 647 9.15 27.08 10.49
C ALA A 647 10.13 25.88 10.52
N THR A 648 11.46 26.08 10.51
CA THR A 648 12.45 24.97 10.34
C THR A 648 13.40 24.70 11.50
N ASN A 649 13.39 25.50 12.58
CA ASN A 649 14.24 25.24 13.76
C ASN A 649 13.66 24.09 14.60
N ILE A 650 14.30 22.92 14.54
CA ILE A 650 14.03 21.81 15.46
C ILE A 650 15.05 21.81 16.60
N GLN A 651 14.77 21.16 17.71
CA GLN A 651 15.76 20.87 18.74
C GLN A 651 15.81 19.35 18.96
N LEU A 652 16.96 18.74 18.69
CA LEU A 652 17.18 17.31 18.83
C LEU A 652 18.38 17.08 19.76
N ASN A 653 18.12 16.54 20.95
CA ASN A 653 19.15 16.17 21.93
C ASN A 653 18.95 14.73 22.38
N PHE A 654 20.00 13.90 22.31
CA PHE A 654 19.97 12.51 22.75
C PHE A 654 21.36 11.95 23.00
N PHE A 655 21.42 10.84 23.71
CA PHE A 655 22.62 10.06 23.94
C PHE A 655 22.63 8.84 23.01
N CYS A 656 23.79 8.50 22.46
CA CYS A 656 24.04 7.28 21.71
C CYS A 656 25.22 6.53 22.33
N THR A 657 24.93 5.42 22.99
CA THR A 657 25.94 4.57 23.62
C THR A 657 26.37 3.45 22.65
N LEU A 658 27.68 3.30 22.49
CA LEU A 658 28.34 2.23 21.76
C LEU A 658 29.00 1.27 22.74
N GLU A 659 28.74 -0.03 22.61
CA GLU A 659 29.30 -1.05 23.49
C GLU A 659 29.93 -2.18 22.65
N LYS A 660 31.17 -2.56 22.99
CA LYS A 660 31.86 -3.73 22.42
C LYS A 660 31.21 -5.03 22.93
N MET A 661 30.93 -5.95 22.02
CA MET A 661 30.25 -7.23 22.28
C MET A 661 31.09 -8.42 21.80
N ASP A 662 30.81 -9.60 22.38
CA ASP A 662 31.37 -10.89 21.97
C ASP A 662 30.23 -11.84 21.53
N PRO A 663 30.26 -12.46 20.33
CA PRO A 663 31.26 -12.36 19.25
C PRO A 663 31.44 -10.94 18.72
N THR A 664 32.65 -10.61 18.23
CA THR A 664 33.09 -9.25 17.81
C THR A 664 31.98 -8.47 17.09
N ALA A 665 31.37 -7.53 17.82
CA ALA A 665 30.25 -6.72 17.35
C ALA A 665 30.14 -5.42 18.16
N VAL A 666 29.44 -4.42 17.61
CA VAL A 666 29.13 -3.17 18.30
C VAL A 666 27.62 -3.07 18.53
N SER A 667 27.20 -2.86 19.78
CA SER A 667 25.82 -2.50 20.09
C SER A 667 25.66 -0.98 20.14
N ILE A 668 24.68 -0.46 19.41
CA ILE A 668 24.33 0.97 19.35
C ILE A 668 23.02 1.16 20.09
N THR A 669 23.05 2.03 21.10
CA THR A 669 21.93 2.26 21.99
C THR A 669 21.57 3.75 22.03
N MET A 670 20.40 4.16 21.55
CA MET A 670 19.97 5.57 21.60
C MET A 670 18.98 5.81 22.73
N SER A 671 19.18 6.88 23.51
CA SER A 671 18.30 7.29 24.59
C SER A 671 18.12 8.81 24.60
N SER A 672 16.89 9.27 24.82
CA SER A 672 16.59 10.70 25.00
C SER A 672 15.77 10.90 26.27
N GLU A 673 16.03 12.03 26.95
CA GLU A 673 15.28 12.47 28.13
C GLU A 673 13.88 12.98 27.73
N CYS A 674 13.76 13.63 26.56
CA CYS A 674 12.51 14.12 26.00
C CYS A 674 12.09 13.28 24.78
N ALA A 675 11.26 12.24 25.00
CA ALA A 675 10.72 11.40 23.93
C ALA A 675 9.61 12.12 23.11
N GLY A 676 9.93 13.28 22.53
CA GLY A 676 9.03 14.01 21.63
C GLY A 676 8.89 13.35 20.25
N ASN A 677 7.84 13.73 19.50
CA ASN A 677 7.56 13.21 18.16
C ASN A 677 8.76 13.35 17.19
N ILE A 678 9.58 14.41 17.35
CA ILE A 678 10.75 14.68 16.50
C ILE A 678 11.84 13.62 16.71
N PHE A 679 12.20 13.30 17.96
CA PHE A 679 13.20 12.28 18.28
C PHE A 679 12.78 10.92 17.72
N ARG A 680 11.50 10.55 17.86
CA ARG A 680 10.97 9.29 17.31
C ARG A 680 11.04 9.23 15.79
N CYS A 681 10.75 10.33 15.09
CA CYS A 681 10.91 10.41 13.64
C CYS A 681 12.38 10.26 13.21
N PHE A 682 13.30 10.88 13.95
CA PHE A 682 14.74 10.74 13.72
C PHE A 682 15.22 9.31 13.98
N GLU A 683 14.83 8.71 15.10
CA GLU A 683 15.18 7.34 15.50
C GLU A 683 14.76 6.31 14.43
N CYS A 684 13.53 6.40 13.91
CA CYS A 684 13.07 5.53 12.82
C CYS A 684 13.88 5.72 11.53
N PHE A 685 14.32 6.95 11.23
CA PHE A 685 15.15 7.22 10.07
C PHE A 685 16.57 6.68 10.25
N ALA A 686 17.19 6.94 11.41
CA ALA A 686 18.52 6.44 11.77
C ALA A 686 18.59 4.91 11.69
N ASP A 687 17.58 4.21 12.23
CA ASP A 687 17.49 2.73 12.14
C ASP A 687 17.47 2.23 10.69
N SER A 688 16.83 2.99 9.79
CA SER A 688 16.68 2.58 8.40
C SER A 688 17.96 2.69 7.56
N ILE A 689 18.96 3.46 8.03
CA ILE A 689 20.10 3.88 7.22
C ILE A 689 21.49 3.62 7.83
N ILE A 690 21.67 3.70 9.16
CA ILE A 690 23.01 3.56 9.81
C ILE A 690 23.70 2.27 9.38
N SER A 691 23.05 1.10 9.56
CA SER A 691 23.64 -0.19 9.19
C SER A 691 23.99 -0.27 7.70
N LYS A 692 23.14 0.29 6.83
CA LYS A 692 23.38 0.31 5.38
C LYS A 692 24.57 1.16 5.00
N ILE A 693 24.77 2.30 5.66
CA ILE A 693 25.94 3.17 5.42
C ILE A 693 27.19 2.44 5.88
N ILE A 694 27.18 1.86 7.08
CA ILE A 694 28.34 1.16 7.65
C ILE A 694 28.73 -0.04 6.78
N GLU A 695 27.80 -0.96 6.51
CA GLU A 695 28.08 -2.17 5.71
C GLU A 695 28.64 -1.83 4.32
N LYS A 696 28.02 -0.87 3.61
CA LYS A 696 28.47 -0.47 2.28
C LYS A 696 29.79 0.31 2.29
N THR A 697 30.06 1.07 3.36
CA THR A 697 31.31 1.80 3.52
C THR A 697 32.46 0.86 3.86
N LEU A 698 32.23 -0.10 4.77
CA LEU A 698 33.22 -1.15 5.07
C LEU A 698 33.52 -2.02 3.84
N LEU A 699 32.50 -2.37 3.04
CA LEU A 699 32.68 -3.08 1.78
C LEU A 699 33.53 -2.27 0.79
N HIS A 700 33.29 -0.96 0.68
CA HIS A 700 34.08 -0.06 -0.15
C HIS A 700 35.53 0.01 0.33
N MET A 701 35.77 0.12 1.63
CA MET A 701 37.12 0.11 2.21
C MET A 701 37.87 -1.18 1.89
N LEU A 702 37.21 -2.34 1.97
CA LEU A 702 37.82 -3.63 1.59
C LEU A 702 38.13 -3.69 0.09
N GLN A 703 37.20 -3.27 -0.75
CA GLN A 703 37.35 -3.30 -2.21
C GLN A 703 38.51 -2.42 -2.69
N PHE A 704 38.71 -1.26 -2.05
CA PHE A 704 39.74 -0.28 -2.44
C PHE A 704 40.96 -0.28 -1.49
N GLN A 705 41.05 -1.22 -0.56
CA GLN A 705 42.12 -1.33 0.44
C GLN A 705 42.41 -0.02 1.20
N LYS A 706 41.35 0.73 1.52
CA LYS A 706 41.47 2.03 2.20
C LYS A 706 41.54 1.86 3.71
N THR A 707 42.46 2.58 4.36
CA THR A 707 42.42 2.82 5.81
C THR A 707 41.33 3.83 6.17
N TYR A 708 40.99 3.95 7.46
CA TYR A 708 40.01 4.94 7.91
C TYR A 708 40.40 6.38 7.52
N SER A 709 41.67 6.75 7.68
CA SER A 709 42.18 8.08 7.33
C SER A 709 42.10 8.39 5.83
N GLN A 710 42.12 7.37 4.97
CA GLN A 710 41.99 7.50 3.52
C GLN A 710 40.53 7.58 3.04
N LEU A 711 39.56 7.35 3.94
CA LEU A 711 38.14 7.25 3.57
C LEU A 711 37.59 8.57 3.02
N LEU A 712 37.99 9.70 3.58
CA LEU A 712 37.44 11.03 3.27
C LEU A 712 38.33 11.88 2.35
N GLN A 713 39.44 11.35 1.83
CA GLN A 713 40.39 12.11 1.00
C GLN A 713 39.75 12.64 -0.30
N ASN A 714 38.75 11.95 -0.83
CA ASN A 714 38.05 12.34 -2.07
C ASN A 714 37.06 13.52 -1.89
N ARG A 715 36.88 14.02 -0.66
CA ARG A 715 36.00 15.15 -0.33
C ARG A 715 36.75 16.47 -0.17
N GLN A 716 38.09 16.45 -0.18
CA GLN A 716 38.89 17.67 -0.25
C GLN A 716 38.70 18.30 -1.63
N PRO A 717 38.38 19.60 -1.75
CA PRO A 717 38.50 20.27 -3.04
C PRO A 717 39.94 20.09 -3.52
N SER A 718 40.11 19.75 -4.80
CA SER A 718 41.42 19.79 -5.44
C SER A 718 42.09 21.13 -5.11
N PRO A 719 43.34 21.15 -4.61
CA PRO A 719 44.02 22.41 -4.41
C PRO A 719 44.16 23.14 -5.76
N SER A 720 43.92 24.45 -5.68
CA SER A 720 43.76 25.47 -6.74
C SER A 720 42.48 25.42 -7.57
#